data_AF-A0A163L5W2-F1
#
_entry.id   AF-A0A163L5W2-F1
#
_cell.length_a   1.000
_cell.length_b   1.000
_cell.length_c   1.000
_cell.angle_alpha   90.00
_cell.angle_beta   90.00
_cell.angle_gamma   90.00
#
_symmetry.space_group_name_H-M   'P 1'
#
loop_
_entity.id
_entity.type
_entity.pdbx_description
1 polymer ?
#
loop_
_entity_poly.entity_id
_entity_poly.type
_entity_poly.pdbx_seq_one_letter_code
_entity_poly.pdbx_strand_id
1 'polypeptide(L)'
;MGSVRLRNRFVSAPMERNYCEVDGTMTDEYIAYLARRAEGGAALIFTEASYVRADGKGRIRQMGVDVDERIPGIKKMADAIHAHGALVGVELNHGGRTAQGSVSGFVPVAPTPIPCLVVGGEMPEQLDGDDIEHIIECFGEAAARCQQAGVDVISLHGGHGYLIHQFLSPAYNHRDDEWADPTLFVNKVIASVHEHAPGITLGLRFSAFEGIDGGLDAEMTRARIGAIDTDRLDFLDVSAGNYEAGQWIIQPGEWSRGLLAPYSEQYQRDFDIPVGVAGRITSPEIAARIIESGQANFVSMARTLHADPDFPNRAIDGGRYRPCIACNYCIDSLAAGPIPCSVNPWVGRELDQPTKPADATVRVAVIGAGPSGMAAARDLALAGHRVDLYDERPSLGGDFALASKLHEYPEYGRIVDWYAAELAELGVHCHTSTRADAALLSGVDFDAIVLAAGGVGPVVDLPGAATRTVRDVREFLVSGDPAPAAVTIFGADREAAAVADDLLQKGTQVVMIGPQETIAHDVGRRGKIVLLPRLAASENLTTYLSSIVTTVAADRVTISTAGVLSEVDAPGELLISQGVEPRSELLAELRSLAPRLGAATPVATALPPIGLGTWPLVGADATKSVLSGIEAGYRLIDTAAIYGNEDAVGVALAASGVPREQLFVTTKLRGNEQVSGDIRGALEQSLELLGLDQLDLFLIHWPLPRIDRYVASFESMLACRDAGLVRYVGVSNFLEHHLRRVVAETGEAPAVNQIQMDPSLARIPVRRANDELGIFTQSWSPLGRGDVLDNAVVGEIAGRIGCTPAQVVLAWHVAQGVVPVARSANPTRQAENLAALDVTLSGEDIEALNIGIVGCGKIAGNHARALQQVPGVEVIGCCDPDLGRAQEFAALHSIPSAVRSVDELLALGLDACTVCTPHPVHEEVVVAAADAGVHVLCEKPIAVDVAAADRMIEAADRAGITFGVLFQRRFWPAARRIRDAIDDGRIGLPMLGEASVILHRPSSYYSADAWRGRWDTDGGGVLMTQAVHQIDMLAWFMGEAVSVSGFIRTHTHGDHIETEDSASAVISFASGGTATVTATTGANHNLGNRVTVIGRTGAIASVLEFPEGHEGVNEIWTVPGEVEFRSPYSADIDANLDVGAVNAALTDFHTLQVQDFADAVLTGREPAVTGRDARASLAIIAAIYESSRTGKVVDLTSTPTLATTAKEQK
;
A
#
# COMPACT_ATOMS: atom_id res chain seq x y z
N MET A 1 39.84 -22.11 -5.37
CA MET A 1 39.31 -21.04 -6.21
C MET A 1 40.29 -19.92 -6.00
N GLY A 2 41.28 -19.79 -6.87
CA GLY A 2 42.43 -18.92 -6.61
C GLY A 2 43.11 -19.23 -5.28
N SER A 3 43.31 -18.18 -4.48
CA SER A 3 43.91 -18.22 -3.14
C SER A 3 42.97 -18.74 -2.04
N VAL A 4 41.66 -18.84 -2.29
CA VAL A 4 40.66 -19.27 -1.31
C VAL A 4 40.21 -20.72 -1.48
N ARG A 5 39.82 -21.34 -0.36
CA ARG A 5 39.34 -22.73 -0.31
C ARG A 5 37.88 -22.78 0.15
N LEU A 6 37.00 -23.22 -0.74
CA LEU A 6 35.60 -23.50 -0.39
C LEU A 6 35.52 -24.69 0.57
N ARG A 7 34.73 -24.56 1.64
CA ARG A 7 34.49 -25.66 2.61
C ARG A 7 33.67 -26.81 2.04
N ASN A 8 32.85 -26.55 1.03
CA ASN A 8 32.07 -27.52 0.27
C ASN A 8 31.76 -26.96 -1.14
N ARG A 9 30.90 -27.62 -1.90
CA ARG A 9 30.61 -27.32 -3.32
C ARG A 9 29.35 -26.46 -3.52
N PHE A 10 28.73 -25.97 -2.45
CA PHE A 10 27.49 -25.18 -2.50
C PHE A 10 27.79 -23.69 -2.39
N VAL A 11 27.44 -22.93 -3.42
CA VAL A 11 27.63 -21.46 -3.45
C VAL A 11 26.26 -20.79 -3.52
N SER A 12 26.04 -19.77 -2.69
CA SER A 12 24.87 -18.90 -2.83
C SER A 12 25.10 -17.96 -3.99
N ALA A 13 24.31 -18.13 -5.04
CA ALA A 13 24.41 -17.33 -6.24
C ALA A 13 23.99 -15.86 -5.97
N PRO A 14 24.58 -14.90 -6.70
CA PRO A 14 24.08 -13.54 -6.71
C PRO A 14 22.62 -13.50 -7.16
N MET A 15 21.82 -12.74 -6.43
CA MET A 15 20.38 -12.58 -6.68
C MET A 15 19.95 -11.26 -6.02
N GLU A 16 19.20 -10.42 -6.74
CA GLU A 16 18.65 -9.14 -6.25
C GLU A 16 17.68 -9.32 -5.06
N ARG A 17 17.63 -8.38 -4.11
CA ARG A 17 16.83 -8.43 -2.87
C ARG A 17 16.03 -7.19 -2.53
N ASN A 18 16.49 -6.00 -2.95
CA ASN A 18 15.87 -4.73 -2.55
C ASN A 18 15.79 -4.53 -1.03
N TYR A 19 16.79 -4.99 -0.29
CA TYR A 19 16.85 -4.82 1.17
C TYR A 19 17.77 -3.70 1.62
N CYS A 20 18.55 -3.07 0.72
CA CYS A 20 19.35 -1.91 1.09
C CYS A 20 18.48 -0.66 1.31
N GLU A 21 19.11 0.40 1.79
CA GLU A 21 18.54 1.74 1.73
C GLU A 21 18.47 2.23 0.28
N VAL A 22 17.67 3.28 0.06
CA VAL A 22 17.50 3.88 -1.27
C VAL A 22 18.84 4.38 -1.84
N ASP A 23 19.79 4.77 -1.00
CA ASP A 23 21.11 5.20 -1.44
C ASP A 23 22.09 4.03 -1.69
N GLY A 24 21.66 2.78 -1.46
CA GLY A 24 22.48 1.58 -1.62
C GLY A 24 23.25 1.15 -0.37
N THR A 25 23.04 1.80 0.77
CA THR A 25 23.60 1.36 2.07
C THR A 25 22.99 0.04 2.53
N MET A 26 23.82 -0.88 3.01
CA MET A 26 23.34 -2.14 3.58
C MET A 26 22.56 -1.94 4.89
N THR A 27 21.48 -2.70 5.04
CA THR A 27 20.64 -2.76 6.25
C THR A 27 20.97 -4.01 7.09
N ASP A 28 20.52 -4.01 8.34
CA ASP A 28 20.74 -5.15 9.24
C ASP A 28 19.91 -6.37 8.82
N GLU A 29 18.73 -6.15 8.24
CA GLU A 29 17.89 -7.17 7.64
C GLU A 29 18.61 -7.87 6.48
N TYR A 30 19.29 -7.11 5.60
CA TYR A 30 20.02 -7.73 4.51
C TYR A 30 21.24 -8.53 5.00
N ILE A 31 21.93 -8.02 6.01
CA ILE A 31 23.06 -8.71 6.63
C ILE A 31 22.59 -10.02 7.29
N ALA A 32 21.49 -9.98 8.05
CA ALA A 32 20.89 -11.16 8.68
C ALA A 32 20.46 -12.19 7.62
N TYR A 33 19.86 -11.73 6.51
CA TYR A 33 19.55 -12.57 5.36
C TYR A 33 20.79 -13.30 4.85
N LEU A 34 21.89 -12.61 4.57
CA LEU A 34 23.10 -13.23 4.01
C LEU A 34 23.77 -14.17 5.02
N ALA A 35 23.89 -13.74 6.28
CA ALA A 35 24.46 -14.52 7.37
C ALA A 35 23.70 -15.83 7.62
N ARG A 36 22.37 -15.82 7.50
CA ARG A 36 21.55 -17.03 7.69
C ARG A 36 21.88 -18.15 6.68
N ARG A 37 22.29 -17.81 5.46
CA ARG A 37 22.73 -18.81 4.45
C ARG A 37 24.14 -19.32 4.75
N ALA A 38 24.99 -18.47 5.32
CA ALA A 38 26.30 -18.87 5.82
C ALA A 38 26.16 -19.87 6.98
N GLU A 39 25.24 -19.61 7.91
CA GLU A 39 24.90 -20.54 8.99
C GLU A 39 24.38 -21.88 8.45
N GLY A 40 23.50 -21.84 7.44
CA GLY A 40 22.91 -23.03 6.81
C GLY A 40 23.87 -23.86 5.94
N GLY A 41 25.15 -23.47 5.84
CA GLY A 41 26.23 -24.34 5.35
C GLY A 41 26.78 -23.98 3.97
N ALA A 42 26.29 -22.95 3.28
CA ALA A 42 26.84 -22.56 1.98
C ALA A 42 28.32 -22.11 2.12
N ALA A 43 29.19 -22.52 1.19
CA ALA A 43 30.63 -22.28 1.29
C ALA A 43 31.04 -20.84 0.95
N LEU A 44 30.31 -20.20 0.04
CA LEU A 44 30.52 -18.84 -0.42
C LEU A 44 29.15 -18.18 -0.58
N ILE A 45 29.01 -16.98 -0.03
CA ILE A 45 27.80 -16.17 -0.12
C ILE A 45 28.05 -14.96 -1.00
N PHE A 46 27.43 -14.92 -2.18
CA PHE A 46 27.38 -13.69 -2.95
C PHE A 46 26.26 -12.76 -2.48
N THR A 47 26.55 -11.46 -2.53
CA THR A 47 25.55 -10.39 -2.50
C THR A 47 24.68 -10.42 -3.76
N GLU A 48 23.77 -9.46 -3.90
CA GLU A 48 23.14 -9.15 -5.17
C GLU A 48 24.12 -8.52 -6.18
N ALA A 49 23.69 -8.35 -7.42
CA ALA A 49 24.40 -7.49 -8.37
C ALA A 49 24.56 -6.10 -7.72
N SER A 50 25.80 -5.67 -7.47
CA SER A 50 26.13 -4.50 -6.68
C SER A 50 26.74 -3.43 -7.59
N TYR A 51 26.14 -2.24 -7.64
CA TYR A 51 26.50 -1.25 -8.65
C TYR A 51 27.82 -0.55 -8.31
N VAL A 52 28.70 -0.42 -9.31
CA VAL A 52 30.01 0.21 -9.16
C VAL A 52 30.00 1.72 -9.41
N ARG A 53 28.94 2.22 -10.06
CA ARG A 53 28.70 3.64 -10.36
C ARG A 53 27.19 3.89 -10.32
N ALA A 54 26.79 5.08 -9.85
CA ALA A 54 25.39 5.37 -9.53
C ALA A 54 24.43 5.25 -10.73
N ASP A 55 24.87 5.59 -11.94
CA ASP A 55 24.11 5.45 -13.19
C ASP A 55 23.90 3.99 -13.63
N GLY A 56 24.72 3.07 -13.12
CA GLY A 56 24.58 1.63 -13.30
C GLY A 56 23.54 0.98 -12.37
N LYS A 57 22.89 1.74 -11.49
CA LYS A 57 21.91 1.23 -10.52
C LYS A 57 20.60 0.82 -11.21
N GLY A 58 20.22 -0.43 -11.05
CA GLY A 58 19.06 -1.08 -11.65
C GLY A 58 17.87 -1.33 -10.73
N ARG A 59 18.03 -1.31 -9.40
CA ARG A 59 16.89 -1.33 -8.44
C ARG A 59 16.97 -0.25 -7.36
N ILE A 60 15.81 0.26 -6.90
CA ILE A 60 15.72 1.39 -5.94
C ILE A 60 16.55 1.14 -4.68
N ARG A 61 16.51 -0.10 -4.16
CA ARG A 61 17.20 -0.54 -2.94
C ARG A 61 18.30 -1.56 -3.25
N GLN A 62 18.98 -1.39 -4.39
CA GLN A 62 20.15 -2.19 -4.78
C GLN A 62 21.37 -1.78 -3.96
N MET A 63 22.21 -2.75 -3.60
CA MET A 63 23.49 -2.53 -2.94
C MET A 63 24.47 -1.72 -3.79
N GLY A 64 25.05 -0.68 -3.18
CA GLY A 64 26.09 0.16 -3.79
C GLY A 64 27.51 -0.20 -3.33
N VAL A 65 28.47 -0.07 -4.24
CA VAL A 65 29.93 -0.18 -3.99
C VAL A 65 30.66 1.01 -4.65
N ASP A 66 29.92 2.06 -4.93
CA ASP A 66 30.30 3.23 -5.71
C ASP A 66 31.11 4.26 -4.93
N VAL A 67 30.93 4.32 -3.60
CA VAL A 67 31.57 5.33 -2.73
C VAL A 67 32.07 4.73 -1.42
N ASP A 68 33.01 5.41 -0.76
CA ASP A 68 33.70 4.92 0.45
C ASP A 68 32.76 4.78 1.65
N GLU A 69 31.68 5.56 1.69
CA GLU A 69 30.63 5.50 2.72
C GLU A 69 29.94 4.13 2.80
N ARG A 70 30.07 3.29 1.76
CA ARG A 70 29.52 1.92 1.74
C ARG A 70 30.37 0.93 2.55
N ILE A 71 31.66 1.20 2.74
CA ILE A 71 32.63 0.28 3.36
C ILE A 71 32.18 -0.23 4.74
N PRO A 72 31.68 0.59 5.68
CA PRO A 72 31.29 0.11 7.00
C PRO A 72 30.18 -0.95 6.97
N GLY A 73 29.17 -0.77 6.10
CA GLY A 73 28.08 -1.74 5.94
C GLY A 73 28.57 -3.05 5.31
N ILE A 74 29.40 -2.95 4.26
CA ILE A 74 30.03 -4.11 3.60
C ILE A 74 30.90 -4.89 4.60
N LYS A 75 31.63 -4.17 5.47
CA LYS A 75 32.44 -4.80 6.51
C LYS A 75 31.59 -5.54 7.53
N LYS A 76 30.49 -4.92 8.01
CA LYS A 76 29.56 -5.57 8.95
C LYS A 76 28.97 -6.86 8.36
N MET A 77 28.65 -6.84 7.06
CA MET A 77 28.22 -8.03 6.32
C MET A 77 29.30 -9.11 6.28
N ALA A 78 30.53 -8.75 5.88
CA ALA A 78 31.63 -9.70 5.78
C ALA A 78 31.90 -10.37 7.13
N ASP A 79 32.01 -9.58 8.21
CA ASP A 79 32.23 -10.07 9.57
C ASP A 79 31.11 -11.04 10.01
N ALA A 80 29.85 -10.73 9.69
CA ALA A 80 28.70 -11.59 10.02
C ALA A 80 28.72 -12.93 9.27
N ILE A 81 29.09 -12.93 7.98
CA ILE A 81 29.20 -14.16 7.17
C ILE A 81 30.40 -15.01 7.63
N HIS A 82 31.54 -14.37 7.89
CA HIS A 82 32.76 -15.02 8.39
C HIS A 82 32.56 -15.68 9.75
N ALA A 83 31.71 -15.11 10.62
CA ALA A 83 31.37 -15.70 11.91
C ALA A 83 30.80 -17.13 11.80
N HIS A 84 30.19 -17.48 10.66
CA HIS A 84 29.68 -18.81 10.36
C HIS A 84 30.62 -19.65 9.48
N GLY A 85 31.85 -19.17 9.21
CA GLY A 85 32.89 -19.89 8.47
C GLY A 85 32.63 -20.05 6.97
N ALA A 86 31.76 -19.23 6.38
CA ALA A 86 31.60 -19.11 4.92
C ALA A 86 32.48 -17.96 4.39
N LEU A 87 32.82 -18.00 3.11
CA LEU A 87 33.43 -16.86 2.42
C LEU A 87 32.34 -15.87 1.99
N VAL A 88 32.69 -14.59 1.88
CA VAL A 88 31.82 -13.55 1.32
C VAL A 88 32.30 -13.15 -0.08
N GLY A 89 31.35 -13.05 -1.00
CA GLY A 89 31.58 -12.57 -2.35
C GLY A 89 30.70 -11.38 -2.70
N VAL A 90 31.22 -10.45 -3.49
CA VAL A 90 30.45 -9.35 -4.07
C VAL A 90 30.42 -9.48 -5.58
N GLU A 91 29.24 -9.44 -6.18
CA GLU A 91 29.10 -9.40 -7.64
C GLU A 91 29.06 -7.95 -8.11
N LEU A 92 30.17 -7.48 -8.71
CA LEU A 92 30.27 -6.14 -9.25
C LEU A 92 29.53 -6.05 -10.58
N ASN A 93 28.73 -5.00 -10.70
CA ASN A 93 27.81 -4.81 -11.81
C ASN A 93 27.74 -3.35 -12.27
N HIS A 94 27.41 -3.17 -13.54
CA HIS A 94 26.87 -1.94 -14.07
C HIS A 94 25.65 -2.25 -14.95
N GLY A 95 24.51 -1.62 -14.66
CA GLY A 95 23.22 -1.86 -15.30
C GLY A 95 23.24 -1.73 -16.83
N GLY A 96 24.03 -0.78 -17.33
CA GLY A 96 24.07 -0.46 -18.76
C GLY A 96 22.66 -0.17 -19.30
N ARG A 97 22.28 -0.73 -20.46
CA ARG A 97 20.90 -0.64 -21.01
C ARG A 97 19.76 -1.19 -20.12
N THR A 98 20.10 -1.88 -19.03
CA THR A 98 19.11 -2.41 -18.07
C THR A 98 18.98 -1.56 -16.81
N ALA A 99 19.87 -0.58 -16.64
CA ALA A 99 19.65 0.50 -15.70
C ALA A 99 18.43 1.30 -16.17
N GLN A 100 17.78 1.93 -15.21
CA GLN A 100 16.61 2.74 -15.44
C GLN A 100 16.83 4.05 -14.72
N GLY A 101 16.51 5.16 -15.37
CA GLY A 101 16.75 6.44 -14.74
C GLY A 101 16.06 6.55 -13.38
N SER A 102 14.95 5.84 -13.12
CA SER A 102 14.11 5.93 -11.86
C SER A 102 14.90 5.84 -10.65
N VAL A 103 15.81 4.91 -10.83
CA VAL A 103 16.39 4.16 -9.80
C VAL A 103 17.70 4.87 -9.52
N SER A 104 18.42 5.21 -10.60
CA SER A 104 19.73 5.81 -10.56
C SER A 104 19.68 7.34 -10.48
N GLY A 105 18.68 7.99 -11.06
CA GLY A 105 18.62 9.42 -11.34
C GLY A 105 19.39 9.84 -12.61
N PHE A 106 19.90 8.88 -13.39
CA PHE A 106 20.77 9.11 -14.55
C PHE A 106 20.22 8.46 -15.82
N VAL A 107 20.51 9.03 -16.98
CA VAL A 107 20.21 8.39 -18.26
C VAL A 107 21.02 7.08 -18.37
N PRO A 108 20.39 5.95 -18.72
CA PRO A 108 21.11 4.69 -18.90
C PRO A 108 22.17 4.81 -20.01
N VAL A 109 23.25 4.05 -19.89
CA VAL A 109 24.36 4.06 -20.86
C VAL A 109 24.59 2.66 -21.42
N ALA A 110 25.10 2.54 -22.65
CA ALA A 110 25.31 1.26 -23.32
C ALA A 110 26.43 1.34 -24.37
N PRO A 111 27.01 0.22 -24.83
CA PRO A 111 27.92 0.21 -25.98
C PRO A 111 27.26 0.70 -27.27
N THR A 112 25.96 0.47 -27.43
CA THR A 112 25.14 0.91 -28.57
C THR A 112 23.75 1.33 -28.07
N PRO A 113 23.12 2.38 -28.63
CA PRO A 113 21.79 2.88 -28.23
C PRO A 113 20.65 1.92 -28.58
N ILE A 114 20.54 0.82 -27.83
CA ILE A 114 19.49 -0.18 -28.02
C ILE A 114 18.76 -0.35 -26.68
N PRO A 115 17.46 -0.03 -26.61
CA PRO A 115 16.70 -0.07 -25.37
C PRO A 115 16.33 -1.49 -24.99
N CYS A 116 16.31 -1.78 -23.69
CA CYS A 116 15.78 -3.03 -23.17
C CYS A 116 14.28 -2.86 -22.86
N LEU A 117 13.43 -3.17 -23.85
CA LEU A 117 11.96 -2.96 -23.80
C LEU A 117 11.28 -3.65 -22.61
N VAL A 118 11.93 -4.67 -22.08
CA VAL A 118 11.43 -5.57 -21.05
C VAL A 118 11.72 -5.07 -19.63
N VAL A 119 12.51 -4.01 -19.49
CA VAL A 119 12.85 -3.34 -18.22
C VAL A 119 12.60 -1.83 -18.31
N GLY A 120 11.53 -1.42 -19.00
CA GLY A 120 11.10 -0.02 -19.11
C GLY A 120 11.36 0.62 -20.48
N GLY A 121 12.27 0.05 -21.29
CA GLY A 121 12.46 0.49 -22.68
C GLY A 121 13.07 1.88 -22.85
N GLU A 122 13.70 2.43 -21.81
CA GLU A 122 14.44 3.68 -21.88
C GLU A 122 15.61 3.56 -22.87
N MET A 123 15.80 4.59 -23.69
CA MET A 123 16.86 4.60 -24.72
C MET A 123 18.20 4.95 -24.05
N PRO A 124 19.20 4.05 -24.04
CA PRO A 124 20.48 4.36 -23.44
C PRO A 124 21.33 5.26 -24.35
N GLU A 125 22.17 6.10 -23.75
CA GLU A 125 23.22 6.83 -24.46
C GLU A 125 24.38 5.89 -24.82
N GLN A 126 24.98 6.12 -25.99
CA GLN A 126 26.19 5.40 -26.38
C GLN A 126 27.36 5.92 -25.54
N LEU A 127 28.03 5.02 -24.83
CA LEU A 127 29.24 5.35 -24.09
C LEU A 127 30.34 5.86 -25.03
N ASP A 128 30.96 6.98 -24.69
CA ASP A 128 32.18 7.43 -25.34
C ASP A 128 33.44 6.76 -24.73
N GLY A 129 34.60 6.99 -25.34
CA GLY A 129 35.84 6.34 -24.89
C GLY A 129 36.25 6.70 -23.46
N ASP A 130 36.06 7.97 -23.06
CA ASP A 130 36.46 8.45 -21.73
C ASP A 130 35.53 7.88 -20.65
N ASP A 131 34.23 7.81 -20.94
CA ASP A 131 33.24 7.19 -20.05
C ASP A 131 33.47 5.68 -19.88
N ILE A 132 33.86 4.97 -20.94
CA ILE A 132 34.19 3.54 -20.86
C ILE A 132 35.38 3.32 -19.93
N GLU A 133 36.46 4.10 -20.10
CA GLU A 133 37.65 4.00 -19.24
C GLU A 133 37.33 4.38 -17.78
N HIS A 134 36.49 5.39 -17.55
CA HIS A 134 36.05 5.74 -16.20
C HIS A 134 35.24 4.61 -15.54
N ILE A 135 34.31 3.97 -16.27
CA ILE A 135 33.57 2.81 -15.73
C ILE A 135 34.54 1.68 -15.37
N ILE A 136 35.55 1.42 -16.22
CA ILE A 136 36.59 0.42 -15.96
C ILE A 136 37.35 0.74 -14.65
N GLU A 137 37.68 2.01 -14.43
CA GLU A 137 38.29 2.47 -13.17
C GLU A 137 37.35 2.25 -11.98
N CYS A 138 36.06 2.60 -12.09
CA CYS A 138 35.07 2.36 -11.04
C CYS A 138 34.94 0.89 -10.64
N PHE A 139 35.05 -0.06 -11.59
CA PHE A 139 35.10 -1.49 -11.26
C PHE A 139 36.33 -1.83 -10.38
N GLY A 140 37.49 -1.25 -10.68
CA GLY A 140 38.71 -1.41 -9.90
C GLY A 140 38.59 -0.81 -8.50
N GLU A 141 38.11 0.43 -8.40
CA GLU A 141 37.88 1.09 -7.11
C GLU A 141 36.85 0.34 -6.25
N ALA A 142 35.75 -0.11 -6.84
CA ALA A 142 34.74 -0.89 -6.14
C ALA A 142 35.33 -2.20 -5.58
N ALA A 143 36.20 -2.89 -6.34
CA ALA A 143 36.92 -4.06 -5.85
C ALA A 143 37.87 -3.72 -4.68
N ALA A 144 38.55 -2.57 -4.73
CA ALA A 144 39.40 -2.10 -3.63
C ALA A 144 38.60 -1.81 -2.36
N ARG A 145 37.42 -1.16 -2.48
CA ARG A 145 36.49 -0.94 -1.35
C ARG A 145 36.03 -2.26 -0.73
N CYS A 146 35.68 -3.23 -1.56
CA CYS A 146 35.33 -4.59 -1.12
C CYS A 146 36.51 -5.28 -0.40
N GLN A 147 37.72 -5.24 -0.96
CA GLN A 147 38.91 -5.82 -0.32
C GLN A 147 39.19 -5.17 1.04
N GLN A 148 39.11 -3.84 1.13
CA GLN A 148 39.26 -3.09 2.37
C GLN A 148 38.19 -3.47 3.41
N ALA A 149 36.96 -3.75 2.99
CA ALA A 149 35.88 -4.18 3.85
C ALA A 149 36.01 -5.64 4.34
N GLY A 150 36.92 -6.42 3.77
CA GLY A 150 37.14 -7.84 4.12
C GLY A 150 36.39 -8.83 3.22
N VAL A 151 36.00 -8.43 2.01
CA VAL A 151 35.43 -9.35 1.01
C VAL A 151 36.50 -10.30 0.46
N ASP A 152 36.17 -11.59 0.35
CA ASP A 152 37.11 -12.62 -0.10
C ASP A 152 37.15 -12.78 -1.63
N VAL A 153 35.99 -12.63 -2.27
CA VAL A 153 35.76 -12.98 -3.69
C VAL A 153 35.03 -11.85 -4.42
N ILE A 154 35.52 -11.50 -5.61
CA ILE A 154 34.81 -10.65 -6.57
C ILE A 154 34.30 -11.49 -7.73
N SER A 155 33.02 -11.33 -8.08
CA SER A 155 32.46 -11.83 -9.33
C SER A 155 32.18 -10.63 -10.25
N LEU A 156 32.67 -10.66 -11.48
CA LEU A 156 32.26 -9.70 -12.52
C LEU A 156 30.98 -10.19 -13.18
N HIS A 157 29.98 -9.31 -13.27
CA HIS A 157 28.72 -9.67 -13.90
C HIS A 157 28.75 -9.51 -15.43
N GLY A 158 29.18 -10.56 -16.13
CA GLY A 158 29.21 -10.65 -17.60
C GLY A 158 28.03 -11.38 -18.23
N GLY A 159 26.88 -11.45 -17.56
CA GLY A 159 25.70 -12.17 -18.03
C GLY A 159 24.43 -11.33 -18.00
N HIS A 160 23.30 -11.97 -18.34
CA HIS A 160 21.92 -11.48 -18.12
C HIS A 160 21.51 -10.16 -18.78
N GLY A 161 22.39 -9.55 -19.56
CA GLY A 161 22.13 -8.31 -20.31
C GLY A 161 22.73 -7.06 -19.67
N TYR A 162 23.54 -7.21 -18.62
CA TYR A 162 24.27 -6.12 -17.98
C TYR A 162 25.47 -5.64 -18.81
N LEU A 163 26.13 -4.54 -18.40
CA LEU A 163 27.03 -3.80 -19.29
C LEU A 163 28.15 -4.65 -19.90
N ILE A 164 28.84 -5.47 -19.13
CA ILE A 164 29.88 -6.37 -19.64
C ILE A 164 29.30 -7.32 -20.70
N HIS A 165 28.11 -7.88 -20.45
CA HIS A 165 27.42 -8.76 -21.38
C HIS A 165 27.02 -8.03 -22.68
N GLN A 166 26.63 -6.76 -22.58
CA GLN A 166 26.28 -5.94 -23.75
C GLN A 166 27.47 -5.77 -24.70
N PHE A 167 28.68 -5.55 -24.18
CA PHE A 167 29.89 -5.46 -25.01
C PHE A 167 30.24 -6.81 -25.67
N LEU A 168 29.99 -7.93 -24.97
CA LEU A 168 30.23 -9.28 -25.50
C LEU A 168 29.24 -9.67 -26.62
N SER A 169 28.02 -9.11 -26.58
CA SER A 169 26.92 -9.55 -27.41
C SER A 169 26.89 -8.86 -28.78
N PRO A 170 26.81 -9.62 -29.90
CA PRO A 170 26.67 -9.05 -31.23
C PRO A 170 25.29 -8.40 -31.45
N ALA A 171 24.30 -8.70 -30.61
CA ALA A 171 22.99 -8.05 -30.67
C ALA A 171 22.99 -6.64 -30.06
N TYR A 172 24.00 -6.32 -29.24
CA TYR A 172 24.03 -5.12 -28.41
C TYR A 172 25.28 -4.26 -28.55
N ASN A 173 26.33 -4.76 -29.20
CA ASN A 173 27.52 -4.00 -29.54
C ASN A 173 27.68 -3.92 -31.07
N HIS A 174 27.28 -2.79 -31.66
CA HIS A 174 27.42 -2.49 -33.09
C HIS A 174 28.46 -1.40 -33.36
N ARG A 175 29.41 -1.21 -32.43
CA ARG A 175 30.44 -0.18 -32.55
C ARG A 175 31.38 -0.45 -33.72
N ASP A 176 32.02 0.60 -34.22
CA ASP A 176 33.00 0.58 -35.30
C ASP A 176 34.37 1.15 -34.89
N ASP A 177 34.54 1.47 -33.60
CA ASP A 177 35.79 1.90 -32.97
C ASP A 177 36.54 0.70 -32.31
N GLU A 178 37.56 0.98 -31.49
CA GLU A 178 38.32 -0.10 -30.83
C GLU A 178 37.46 -0.98 -29.91
N TRP A 179 36.38 -0.42 -29.36
CA TRP A 179 35.43 -1.12 -28.51
C TRP A 179 34.45 -2.02 -29.29
N ALA A 180 34.57 -2.07 -30.63
CA ALA A 180 33.97 -3.10 -31.46
C ALA A 180 34.57 -4.49 -31.19
N ASP A 181 35.77 -4.59 -30.60
CA ASP A 181 36.27 -5.85 -30.05
C ASP A 181 35.44 -6.22 -28.82
N PRO A 182 34.64 -7.31 -28.88
CA PRO A 182 33.71 -7.66 -27.81
C PRO A 182 34.39 -8.09 -26.50
N THR A 183 35.69 -8.38 -26.54
CA THR A 183 36.45 -8.82 -25.36
C THR A 183 37.28 -7.70 -24.72
N LEU A 184 37.46 -6.56 -25.41
CA LEU A 184 38.34 -5.49 -24.94
C LEU A 184 37.87 -4.90 -23.60
N PHE A 185 36.58 -4.59 -23.48
CA PHE A 185 36.00 -4.00 -22.27
C PHE A 185 36.21 -4.90 -21.04
N VAL A 186 35.81 -6.17 -21.12
CA VAL A 186 35.96 -7.12 -20.00
C VAL A 186 37.42 -7.38 -19.64
N ASN A 187 38.33 -7.46 -20.63
CA ASN A 187 39.76 -7.62 -20.37
C ASN A 187 40.34 -6.42 -19.61
N LYS A 188 39.92 -5.20 -19.95
CA LYS A 188 40.31 -3.99 -19.23
C LYS A 188 39.71 -3.92 -17.82
N VAL A 189 38.45 -4.34 -17.64
CA VAL A 189 37.84 -4.47 -16.30
C VAL A 189 38.61 -5.47 -15.44
N ILE A 190 38.96 -6.64 -15.97
CA ILE A 190 39.78 -7.65 -15.27
C ILE A 190 41.13 -7.06 -14.87
N ALA A 191 41.80 -6.35 -15.78
CA ALA A 191 43.08 -5.71 -15.50
C ALA A 191 42.97 -4.65 -14.39
N SER A 192 41.95 -3.80 -14.44
CA SER A 192 41.67 -2.75 -13.46
C SER A 192 41.44 -3.32 -12.06
N VAL A 193 40.63 -4.39 -11.93
CA VAL A 193 40.41 -5.07 -10.64
C VAL A 193 41.71 -5.67 -10.08
N HIS A 194 42.53 -6.31 -10.92
CA HIS A 194 43.84 -6.84 -10.51
C HIS A 194 44.80 -5.76 -10.01
N GLU A 195 44.76 -4.57 -10.62
CA GLU A 195 45.59 -3.43 -10.22
C GLU A 195 45.16 -2.82 -8.89
N HIS A 196 43.85 -2.59 -8.72
CA HIS A 196 43.30 -1.89 -7.55
C HIS A 196 43.11 -2.79 -6.32
N ALA A 197 42.85 -4.08 -6.53
CA ALA A 197 42.61 -5.06 -5.46
C ALA A 197 43.55 -6.27 -5.58
N PRO A 198 44.87 -6.08 -5.44
CA PRO A 198 45.85 -7.14 -5.70
C PRO A 198 45.64 -8.35 -4.79
N GLY A 199 45.60 -9.54 -5.40
CA GLY A 199 45.47 -10.82 -4.71
C GLY A 199 44.05 -11.20 -4.26
N ILE A 200 43.04 -10.38 -4.56
CA ILE A 200 41.63 -10.77 -4.37
C ILE A 200 41.27 -11.90 -5.34
N THR A 201 40.45 -12.85 -4.89
CA THR A 201 39.97 -13.92 -5.78
C THR A 201 38.94 -13.34 -6.75
N LEU A 202 39.16 -13.49 -8.06
CA LEU A 202 38.35 -12.87 -9.10
C LEU A 202 37.71 -13.91 -10.01
N GLY A 203 36.43 -13.80 -10.31
CA GLY A 203 35.77 -14.64 -11.31
C GLY A 203 34.82 -13.88 -12.22
N LEU A 204 34.28 -14.60 -13.19
CA LEU A 204 33.33 -14.07 -14.17
C LEU A 204 32.06 -14.91 -14.17
N ARG A 205 30.92 -14.27 -13.93
CA ARG A 205 29.60 -14.88 -14.11
C ARG A 205 29.02 -14.46 -15.46
N PHE A 206 28.70 -15.40 -16.33
CA PHE A 206 28.26 -15.10 -17.70
C PHE A 206 27.10 -15.99 -18.16
N SER A 207 26.39 -15.53 -19.18
CA SER A 207 25.34 -16.32 -19.83
C SER A 207 25.94 -17.23 -20.89
N ALA A 208 25.72 -18.54 -20.79
CA ALA A 208 26.16 -19.50 -21.81
C ALA A 208 25.54 -19.24 -23.19
N PHE A 209 24.38 -18.59 -23.23
CA PHE A 209 23.68 -18.11 -24.40
C PHE A 209 22.62 -17.09 -23.98
N GLU A 210 22.13 -16.28 -24.91
CA GLU A 210 21.12 -15.24 -24.64
C GLU A 210 19.68 -15.72 -24.84
N GLY A 211 19.44 -16.63 -25.78
CA GLY A 211 18.09 -17.15 -26.06
C GLY A 211 17.19 -16.18 -26.82
N ILE A 212 17.79 -15.25 -27.58
CA ILE A 212 17.13 -14.33 -28.51
C ILE A 212 17.71 -14.47 -29.92
N ASP A 213 16.97 -14.02 -30.92
CA ASP A 213 17.45 -13.97 -32.30
C ASP A 213 18.62 -12.99 -32.44
N GLY A 214 19.68 -13.41 -33.14
CA GLY A 214 20.89 -12.60 -33.36
C GLY A 214 21.79 -12.43 -32.14
N GLY A 215 21.43 -13.03 -30.99
CA GLY A 215 22.21 -13.00 -29.77
C GLY A 215 23.36 -14.00 -29.71
N LEU A 216 24.04 -14.05 -28.57
CA LEU A 216 25.06 -15.05 -28.27
C LEU A 216 24.45 -16.46 -28.15
N ASP A 217 24.97 -17.40 -28.95
CA ASP A 217 24.76 -18.83 -28.75
C ASP A 217 25.88 -19.46 -27.92
N ALA A 218 25.76 -20.76 -27.63
CA ALA A 218 26.71 -21.49 -26.80
C ALA A 218 28.12 -21.59 -27.40
N GLU A 219 28.24 -21.69 -28.73
CA GLU A 219 29.53 -21.82 -29.41
C GLU A 219 30.25 -20.47 -29.45
N MET A 220 29.52 -19.42 -29.83
CA MET A 220 29.99 -18.03 -29.85
C MET A 220 30.45 -17.61 -28.45
N THR A 221 29.62 -17.86 -27.42
CA THR A 221 29.97 -17.53 -26.03
C THR A 221 31.27 -18.21 -25.62
N ARG A 222 31.41 -19.51 -25.89
CA ARG A 222 32.63 -20.25 -25.58
C ARG A 222 33.86 -19.62 -26.26
N ALA A 223 33.74 -19.23 -27.53
CA ALA A 223 34.81 -18.55 -28.25
C ALA A 223 35.17 -17.19 -27.63
N ARG A 224 34.17 -16.40 -27.17
CA ARG A 224 34.41 -15.13 -26.47
C ARG A 224 35.11 -15.34 -25.14
N ILE A 225 34.65 -16.28 -24.32
CA ILE A 225 35.30 -16.61 -23.04
C ILE A 225 36.75 -17.06 -23.25
N GLY A 226 37.02 -17.83 -24.31
CA GLY A 226 38.39 -18.24 -24.66
C GLY A 226 39.31 -17.12 -25.16
N ALA A 227 38.77 -15.95 -25.50
CA ALA A 227 39.53 -14.77 -25.90
C ALA A 227 39.65 -13.72 -24.77
N ILE A 228 39.06 -13.97 -23.61
CA ILE A 228 39.25 -13.16 -22.39
C ILE A 228 40.56 -13.62 -21.69
N ASP A 229 41.18 -12.73 -20.92
CA ASP A 229 42.36 -13.00 -20.07
C ASP A 229 41.99 -13.95 -18.90
N THR A 230 41.73 -15.21 -19.23
CA THR A 230 41.32 -16.26 -18.28
C THR A 230 42.44 -16.64 -17.32
N ASP A 231 43.70 -16.34 -17.62
CA ASP A 231 44.84 -16.53 -16.71
C ASP A 231 44.75 -15.61 -15.48
N ARG A 232 43.97 -14.53 -15.57
CA ARG A 232 43.65 -13.61 -14.46
C ARG A 232 42.33 -13.93 -13.75
N LEU A 233 41.65 -15.01 -14.11
CA LEU A 233 40.41 -15.44 -13.45
C LEU A 233 40.65 -16.71 -12.63
N ASP A 234 40.07 -16.73 -11.44
CA ASP A 234 40.16 -17.83 -10.48
C ASP A 234 38.97 -18.80 -10.54
N PHE A 235 37.89 -18.39 -11.21
CA PHE A 235 36.73 -19.21 -11.53
C PHE A 235 35.82 -18.61 -12.60
N LEU A 236 34.98 -19.46 -13.17
CA LEU A 236 33.84 -19.12 -14.02
C LEU A 236 32.54 -19.55 -13.34
N ASP A 237 31.45 -18.79 -13.48
CA ASP A 237 30.11 -19.21 -13.06
C ASP A 237 29.11 -19.12 -14.22
N VAL A 238 28.60 -20.27 -14.66
CA VAL A 238 27.76 -20.39 -15.85
C VAL A 238 26.29 -20.17 -15.51
N SER A 239 25.68 -19.21 -16.20
CA SER A 239 24.24 -18.96 -16.21
C SER A 239 23.70 -18.95 -17.65
N ALA A 240 22.52 -18.39 -17.89
CA ALA A 240 21.94 -18.24 -19.23
C ALA A 240 20.93 -17.10 -19.29
N GLY A 241 20.61 -16.67 -20.51
CA GLY A 241 19.58 -15.70 -20.82
C GLY A 241 20.02 -14.25 -20.73
N ASN A 242 19.11 -13.38 -21.16
CA ASN A 242 19.07 -11.94 -20.88
C ASN A 242 17.66 -11.56 -20.41
N TYR A 243 17.39 -10.28 -20.15
CA TYR A 243 16.09 -9.85 -19.66
C TYR A 243 14.93 -10.20 -20.62
N GLU A 244 15.19 -10.12 -21.93
CA GLU A 244 14.26 -10.41 -23.02
C GLU A 244 13.86 -11.89 -23.03
N ALA A 245 14.82 -12.78 -22.79
CA ALA A 245 14.60 -14.21 -22.65
C ALA A 245 14.72 -14.67 -21.18
N GLY A 246 14.18 -13.89 -20.25
CA GLY A 246 14.48 -14.09 -18.82
C GLY A 246 13.90 -15.35 -18.18
N GLN A 247 13.11 -16.15 -18.89
CA GLN A 247 12.83 -17.55 -18.53
C GLN A 247 14.11 -18.39 -18.45
N TRP A 248 15.19 -18.01 -19.14
CA TRP A 248 16.50 -18.65 -19.02
C TRP A 248 17.30 -18.17 -17.83
N ILE A 249 17.04 -16.95 -17.33
CA ILE A 249 17.60 -16.44 -16.07
C ILE A 249 16.90 -17.12 -14.89
N ILE A 250 15.57 -17.06 -14.88
CA ILE A 250 14.70 -17.57 -13.81
C ILE A 250 13.76 -18.62 -14.37
N GLN A 251 14.21 -19.87 -14.37
CA GLN A 251 13.53 -20.94 -15.08
C GLN A 251 12.24 -21.41 -14.36
N PRO A 252 11.12 -21.60 -15.10
CA PRO A 252 9.81 -21.97 -14.56
C PRO A 252 9.78 -23.42 -14.07
N GLY A 253 8.76 -23.77 -13.28
CA GLY A 253 8.59 -25.08 -12.64
C GLY A 253 8.48 -26.27 -13.60
N GLU A 254 7.86 -26.07 -14.76
CA GLU A 254 7.66 -27.08 -15.81
C GLU A 254 8.94 -27.52 -16.55
N TRP A 255 10.04 -26.78 -16.44
CA TRP A 255 11.30 -27.15 -17.09
C TRP A 255 12.07 -28.24 -16.34
N SER A 256 13.11 -28.79 -16.98
CA SER A 256 14.00 -29.76 -16.34
C SER A 256 14.84 -29.11 -15.25
N ARG A 257 15.12 -29.84 -14.17
CA ARG A 257 16.05 -29.39 -13.13
C ARG A 257 17.50 -29.66 -13.54
N GLY A 258 18.42 -28.75 -13.22
CA GLY A 258 19.83 -28.84 -13.63
C GLY A 258 20.07 -28.56 -15.12
N LEU A 259 19.15 -27.85 -15.79
CA LEU A 259 19.12 -27.71 -17.25
C LEU A 259 20.34 -27.04 -17.89
N LEU A 260 21.12 -26.26 -17.12
CA LEU A 260 22.28 -25.55 -17.65
C LEU A 260 23.59 -26.35 -17.52
N ALA A 261 23.59 -27.47 -16.78
CA ALA A 261 24.79 -28.28 -16.57
C ALA A 261 25.43 -28.82 -17.87
N PRO A 262 24.67 -29.23 -18.90
CA PRO A 262 25.27 -29.62 -20.18
C PRO A 262 26.04 -28.47 -20.87
N TYR A 263 25.64 -27.21 -20.65
CA TYR A 263 26.31 -26.05 -21.23
C TYR A 263 27.59 -25.67 -20.48
N SER A 264 27.74 -26.06 -19.20
CA SER A 264 28.95 -25.80 -18.42
C SER A 264 30.08 -26.80 -18.69
N GLU A 265 29.75 -28.01 -19.15
CA GLU A 265 30.71 -29.10 -19.39
C GLU A 265 31.85 -28.70 -20.34
N GLN A 266 31.55 -27.95 -21.40
CA GLN A 266 32.57 -27.47 -22.34
C GLN A 266 33.64 -26.60 -21.66
N TYR A 267 33.26 -25.82 -20.64
CA TYR A 267 34.21 -24.95 -19.95
C TYR A 267 35.11 -25.74 -19.00
N GLN A 268 34.58 -26.78 -18.34
CA GLN A 268 35.38 -27.73 -17.55
C GLN A 268 36.42 -28.46 -18.40
N ARG A 269 36.05 -28.82 -19.63
CA ARG A 269 36.94 -29.53 -20.55
C ARG A 269 38.05 -28.63 -21.08
N ASP A 270 37.73 -27.37 -21.36
CA ASP A 270 38.54 -26.50 -22.19
C ASP A 270 39.38 -25.47 -21.42
N PHE A 271 39.05 -25.22 -20.14
CA PHE A 271 39.77 -24.28 -19.28
C PHE A 271 40.24 -24.93 -17.98
N ASP A 272 41.48 -24.67 -17.56
CA ASP A 272 42.06 -25.15 -16.29
C ASP A 272 41.71 -24.22 -15.12
N ILE A 273 40.45 -23.76 -15.07
CA ILE A 273 39.91 -22.90 -14.00
C ILE A 273 38.61 -23.50 -13.46
N PRO A 274 38.34 -23.41 -12.14
CA PRO A 274 37.12 -23.93 -11.56
C PRO A 274 35.84 -23.36 -12.20
N VAL A 275 34.89 -24.21 -12.58
CA VAL A 275 33.60 -23.77 -13.18
C VAL A 275 32.43 -24.08 -12.26
N GLY A 276 31.60 -23.08 -11.99
CA GLY A 276 30.31 -23.18 -11.35
C GLY A 276 29.17 -23.21 -12.38
N VAL A 277 28.01 -23.71 -11.96
CA VAL A 277 26.81 -23.66 -12.80
C VAL A 277 25.55 -23.42 -11.98
N ALA A 278 24.68 -22.56 -12.50
CA ALA A 278 23.32 -22.34 -12.01
C ALA A 278 22.28 -23.19 -12.79
N GLY A 279 20.98 -22.92 -12.64
CA GLY A 279 19.93 -23.54 -13.48
C GLY A 279 19.13 -24.62 -12.79
N ARG A 280 18.19 -24.20 -11.92
CA ARG A 280 17.25 -25.07 -11.18
C ARG A 280 17.90 -26.28 -10.50
N ILE A 281 18.98 -26.06 -9.77
CA ILE A 281 19.58 -27.08 -8.90
C ILE A 281 18.76 -27.06 -7.60
N THR A 282 17.77 -27.95 -7.49
CA THR A 282 16.76 -27.92 -6.42
C THR A 282 16.70 -29.20 -5.59
N SER A 283 17.70 -30.09 -5.73
CA SER A 283 17.84 -31.28 -4.87
C SER A 283 19.30 -31.71 -4.73
N PRO A 284 19.67 -32.41 -3.64
CA PRO A 284 21.01 -32.95 -3.44
C PRO A 284 21.44 -33.90 -4.56
N GLU A 285 20.53 -34.73 -5.08
CA GLU A 285 20.82 -35.71 -6.13
C GLU A 285 21.22 -35.03 -7.45
N ILE A 286 20.57 -33.90 -7.77
CA ILE A 286 20.91 -33.12 -8.95
C ILE A 286 22.28 -32.47 -8.77
N ALA A 287 22.53 -31.88 -7.60
CA ALA A 287 23.82 -31.26 -7.29
C ALA A 287 24.96 -32.29 -7.36
N ALA A 288 24.80 -33.44 -6.70
CA ALA A 288 25.78 -34.53 -6.72
C ALA A 288 26.05 -35.02 -8.14
N ARG A 289 25.01 -35.29 -8.93
CA ARG A 289 25.15 -35.73 -10.32
C ARG A 289 25.95 -34.75 -11.18
N ILE A 290 25.72 -33.43 -11.04
CA ILE A 290 26.43 -32.39 -11.80
C ILE A 290 27.94 -32.38 -11.43
N ILE A 291 28.27 -32.55 -10.15
CA ILE A 291 29.66 -32.57 -9.69
C ILE A 291 30.36 -33.87 -10.09
N GLU A 292 29.71 -35.01 -9.90
CA GLU A 292 30.26 -36.34 -10.18
C GLU A 292 30.46 -36.60 -11.68
N SER A 293 29.59 -36.04 -12.53
CA SER A 293 29.73 -36.11 -13.98
C SER A 293 30.83 -35.21 -14.54
N GLY A 294 31.44 -34.35 -13.72
CA GLY A 294 32.44 -33.39 -14.17
C GLY A 294 31.86 -32.21 -14.96
N GLN A 295 30.55 -31.96 -14.88
CA GLN A 295 29.91 -30.84 -15.57
C GLN A 295 30.16 -29.49 -14.88
N ALA A 296 30.44 -29.50 -13.57
CA ALA A 296 30.90 -28.34 -12.82
C ALA A 296 31.73 -28.75 -11.60
N ASN A 297 32.52 -27.82 -11.07
CA ASN A 297 33.24 -27.97 -9.81
C ASN A 297 32.48 -27.41 -8.60
N PHE A 298 31.46 -26.59 -8.78
CA PHE A 298 30.57 -26.15 -7.71
C PHE A 298 29.19 -25.82 -8.29
N VAL A 299 28.17 -25.76 -7.42
CA VAL A 299 26.80 -25.41 -7.82
C VAL A 299 26.43 -24.03 -7.29
N SER A 300 25.95 -23.17 -8.17
CA SER A 300 25.55 -21.79 -7.88
C SER A 300 24.04 -21.73 -7.69
N MET A 301 23.59 -21.55 -6.45
CA MET A 301 22.19 -21.74 -6.03
C MET A 301 21.59 -20.44 -5.50
N ALA A 302 20.55 -19.94 -6.18
CA ALA A 302 19.79 -18.75 -5.78
C ALA A 302 18.51 -19.16 -5.02
N ARG A 303 17.42 -19.41 -5.77
CA ARG A 303 16.08 -19.68 -5.23
C ARG A 303 16.00 -20.87 -4.26
N THR A 304 16.89 -21.86 -4.40
CA THR A 304 16.93 -23.00 -3.47
C THR A 304 17.35 -22.57 -2.08
N LEU A 305 18.39 -21.73 -1.94
CA LEU A 305 18.85 -21.19 -0.65
C LEU A 305 17.97 -20.05 -0.12
N HIS A 306 17.14 -19.49 -1.00
CA HIS A 306 16.09 -18.56 -0.62
C HIS A 306 14.93 -19.29 0.06
N ALA A 307 14.48 -20.42 -0.53
CA ALA A 307 13.47 -21.28 0.05
C ALA A 307 13.98 -22.00 1.31
N ASP A 308 15.20 -22.52 1.30
CA ASP A 308 15.80 -23.25 2.42
C ASP A 308 17.25 -22.84 2.63
N PRO A 309 17.54 -21.95 3.60
CA PRO A 309 18.92 -21.57 3.89
C PRO A 309 19.75 -22.76 4.40
N ASP A 310 19.13 -23.79 5.00
CA ASP A 310 19.82 -24.97 5.56
C ASP A 310 20.09 -26.08 4.52
N PHE A 311 19.64 -25.90 3.28
CA PHE A 311 19.80 -26.89 2.22
C PHE A 311 21.22 -27.48 2.14
N PRO A 312 22.32 -26.69 2.20
CA PRO A 312 23.67 -27.24 2.11
C PRO A 312 24.00 -28.23 3.24
N ASN A 313 23.74 -27.88 4.50
CA ASN A 313 23.96 -28.78 5.63
C ASN A 313 23.08 -30.04 5.50
N ARG A 314 21.79 -29.86 5.15
CA ARG A 314 20.87 -30.98 4.95
C ARG A 314 21.30 -31.91 3.82
N ALA A 315 21.80 -31.35 2.71
CA ALA A 315 22.31 -32.13 1.59
C ALA A 315 23.55 -32.96 1.96
N ILE A 316 24.42 -32.42 2.81
CA ILE A 316 25.64 -33.11 3.29
C ILE A 316 25.28 -34.22 4.30
N ASP A 317 24.39 -33.92 5.24
CA ASP A 317 24.04 -34.81 6.34
C ASP A 317 22.96 -35.84 5.98
N GLY A 318 22.38 -35.76 4.77
CA GLY A 318 21.27 -36.61 4.32
C GLY A 318 19.92 -36.26 4.98
N GLY A 319 19.77 -35.02 5.46
CA GLY A 319 18.54 -34.51 6.07
C GLY A 319 17.49 -34.07 5.06
N ARG A 320 16.24 -33.89 5.55
CA ARG A 320 15.17 -33.27 4.76
C ARG A 320 15.46 -31.79 4.51
N TYR A 321 15.03 -31.31 3.35
CA TYR A 321 15.16 -29.91 2.93
C TYR A 321 13.83 -29.42 2.39
N ARG A 322 13.55 -28.12 2.58
CA ARG A 322 12.36 -27.45 2.07
C ARG A 322 12.57 -27.14 0.57
N PRO A 323 11.76 -27.69 -0.33
CA PRO A 323 11.96 -27.51 -1.76
C PRO A 323 11.53 -26.13 -2.24
N CYS A 324 12.35 -25.50 -3.08
CA CYS A 324 11.90 -24.39 -3.92
C CYS A 324 10.92 -24.92 -4.99
N ILE A 325 9.73 -24.32 -5.05
CA ILE A 325 8.67 -24.73 -5.99
C ILE A 325 8.69 -24.00 -7.34
N ALA A 326 9.70 -23.14 -7.58
CA ALA A 326 9.84 -22.36 -8.81
C ALA A 326 8.58 -21.58 -9.23
N CYS A 327 7.80 -21.10 -8.24
CA CYS A 327 6.61 -20.25 -8.45
C CYS A 327 6.93 -18.85 -8.97
N ASN A 328 8.21 -18.46 -8.99
CA ASN A 328 8.71 -17.16 -9.44
C ASN A 328 8.14 -15.92 -8.74
N TYR A 329 7.36 -16.10 -7.67
CA TYR A 329 6.88 -14.99 -6.84
C TYR A 329 8.02 -14.09 -6.36
N CYS A 330 9.15 -14.67 -5.95
CA CYS A 330 10.35 -13.90 -5.55
C CYS A 330 10.82 -12.89 -6.61
N ILE A 331 10.83 -13.25 -7.90
CA ILE A 331 11.26 -12.32 -8.95
C ILE A 331 10.14 -11.37 -9.38
N ASP A 332 8.88 -11.84 -9.36
CA ASP A 332 7.74 -11.00 -9.74
C ASP A 332 7.46 -9.90 -8.69
N SER A 333 7.83 -10.12 -7.42
CA SER A 333 7.76 -9.11 -6.36
C SER A 333 8.90 -8.08 -6.40
N LEU A 334 9.93 -8.28 -7.23
CA LEU A 334 11.13 -7.44 -7.23
C LEU A 334 10.83 -5.96 -7.49
N ALA A 335 9.80 -5.63 -8.28
CA ALA A 335 9.39 -4.24 -8.54
C ALA A 335 8.58 -3.62 -7.38
N ALA A 336 8.04 -4.42 -6.46
CA ALA A 336 7.11 -3.99 -5.41
C ALA A 336 7.79 -3.72 -4.05
N GLY A 337 9.06 -4.12 -3.87
CA GLY A 337 9.83 -3.88 -2.65
C GLY A 337 10.66 -5.09 -2.19
N PRO A 338 10.81 -5.28 -0.86
CA PRO A 338 11.49 -6.43 -0.26
C PRO A 338 11.00 -7.78 -0.83
N ILE A 339 11.91 -8.64 -1.25
CA ILE A 339 11.57 -9.89 -1.95
C ILE A 339 11.12 -11.01 -1.00
N PRO A 340 9.93 -11.59 -1.15
CA PRO A 340 9.43 -12.70 -0.33
C PRO A 340 9.68 -14.09 -0.97
N CYS A 341 9.39 -15.15 -0.19
CA CYS A 341 9.32 -16.52 -0.70
C CYS A 341 7.99 -17.19 -0.30
N SER A 342 7.27 -17.76 -1.28
CA SER A 342 5.97 -18.40 -1.04
C SER A 342 6.02 -19.63 -0.12
N VAL A 343 7.19 -20.25 0.03
CA VAL A 343 7.36 -21.46 0.87
C VAL A 343 8.22 -21.22 2.09
N ASN A 344 8.84 -20.05 2.20
CA ASN A 344 9.65 -19.65 3.35
C ASN A 344 9.21 -18.26 3.85
N PRO A 345 8.32 -18.20 4.86
CA PRO A 345 7.78 -16.93 5.35
C PRO A 345 8.80 -16.08 6.13
N TRP A 346 9.96 -16.65 6.49
CA TRP A 346 11.01 -15.99 7.26
C TRP A 346 12.03 -15.23 6.41
N VAL A 347 11.93 -15.33 5.08
CA VAL A 347 12.77 -14.56 4.16
C VAL A 347 12.57 -13.05 4.37
N GLY A 348 13.66 -12.32 4.60
CA GLY A 348 13.64 -10.87 4.88
C GLY A 348 13.20 -10.53 6.29
N ARG A 349 12.97 -11.55 7.12
CA ARG A 349 12.53 -11.47 8.52
C ARG A 349 13.37 -12.40 9.39
N GLU A 350 14.63 -12.60 9.03
CA GLU A 350 15.54 -13.49 9.74
C GLU A 350 15.74 -13.05 11.20
N LEU A 351 15.65 -11.75 11.49
CA LEU A 351 15.72 -11.20 12.85
C LEU A 351 14.46 -11.47 13.68
N ASP A 352 13.30 -11.66 13.04
CA ASP A 352 12.03 -11.95 13.70
C ASP A 352 11.84 -13.44 13.98
N GLN A 353 12.66 -14.30 13.38
CA GLN A 353 12.48 -15.74 13.46
C GLN A 353 12.72 -16.21 14.91
N PRO A 354 11.74 -16.86 15.56
CA PRO A 354 11.90 -17.36 16.92
C PRO A 354 13.07 -18.33 17.00
N THR A 355 14.03 -18.04 17.89
CA THR A 355 15.24 -18.86 18.09
C THR A 355 15.16 -19.77 19.32
N LYS A 356 14.10 -19.64 20.13
CA LYS A 356 13.89 -20.42 21.36
C LYS A 356 12.50 -21.07 21.36
N PRO A 357 12.36 -22.28 21.93
CA PRO A 357 11.05 -22.87 22.21
C PRO A 357 10.22 -21.98 23.14
N ALA A 358 8.89 -22.17 23.13
CA ALA A 358 8.00 -21.51 24.05
C ALA A 358 8.24 -21.95 25.50
N ASP A 359 8.05 -21.04 26.45
CA ASP A 359 8.22 -21.30 27.88
C ASP A 359 7.15 -22.28 28.43
N ALA A 360 6.01 -22.41 27.74
CA ALA A 360 4.93 -23.33 28.08
C ALA A 360 4.42 -24.10 26.85
N THR A 361 4.19 -25.41 27.03
CA THR A 361 3.53 -26.25 26.03
C THR A 361 2.01 -26.15 26.17
N VAL A 362 1.34 -25.68 25.14
CA VAL A 362 -0.12 -25.67 25.01
C VAL A 362 -0.58 -26.61 23.90
N ARG A 363 -1.87 -26.96 23.88
CA ARG A 363 -2.51 -27.77 22.84
C ARG A 363 -3.29 -26.88 21.87
N VAL A 364 -2.94 -26.94 20.59
CA VAL A 364 -3.50 -26.08 19.54
C VAL A 364 -4.22 -26.90 18.50
N ALA A 365 -5.44 -26.48 18.14
CA ALA A 365 -6.13 -26.99 16.96
C ALA A 365 -5.85 -26.09 15.76
N VAL A 366 -5.33 -26.65 14.66
CA VAL A 366 -5.15 -25.93 13.40
C VAL A 366 -6.21 -26.43 12.41
N ILE A 367 -7.02 -25.53 11.87
CA ILE A 367 -8.19 -25.88 11.05
C ILE A 367 -7.90 -25.54 9.58
N GLY A 368 -7.70 -26.57 8.77
CA GLY A 368 -7.30 -26.49 7.36
C GLY A 368 -5.84 -26.87 7.16
N ALA A 369 -5.57 -27.92 6.39
CA ALA A 369 -4.25 -28.43 6.04
C ALA A 369 -3.78 -27.94 4.66
N GLY A 370 -4.17 -26.73 4.27
CA GLY A 370 -3.53 -25.98 3.20
C GLY A 370 -2.11 -25.51 3.57
N PRO A 371 -1.41 -24.81 2.67
CA PRO A 371 -0.04 -24.35 2.92
C PRO A 371 0.09 -23.48 4.20
N SER A 372 -0.89 -22.62 4.48
CA SER A 372 -0.91 -21.79 5.69
C SER A 372 -1.04 -22.62 6.97
N GLY A 373 -1.99 -23.56 7.02
CA GLY A 373 -2.19 -24.39 8.21
C GLY A 373 -1.06 -25.39 8.44
N MET A 374 -0.49 -25.98 7.39
CA MET A 374 0.68 -26.84 7.52
C MET A 374 1.92 -26.06 8.02
N ALA A 375 2.13 -24.84 7.53
CA ALA A 375 3.21 -23.98 8.01
C ALA A 375 3.02 -23.59 9.48
N ALA A 376 1.81 -23.15 9.86
CA ALA A 376 1.48 -22.81 11.23
C ALA A 376 1.63 -24.01 12.17
N ALA A 377 1.11 -25.18 11.79
CA ALA A 377 1.23 -26.40 12.59
C ALA A 377 2.68 -26.80 12.80
N ARG A 378 3.52 -26.68 11.76
CA ARG A 378 4.96 -26.98 11.85
C ARG A 378 5.66 -26.01 12.81
N ASP A 379 5.46 -24.71 12.66
CA ASP A 379 6.16 -23.71 13.45
C ASP A 379 5.70 -23.73 14.92
N LEU A 380 4.41 -23.98 15.19
CA LEU A 380 3.89 -24.23 16.54
C LEU A 380 4.49 -25.49 17.17
N ALA A 381 4.63 -26.58 16.41
CA ALA A 381 5.23 -27.81 16.91
C ALA A 381 6.74 -27.65 17.17
N LEU A 382 7.46 -26.90 16.33
CA LEU A 382 8.87 -26.53 16.56
C LEU A 382 9.04 -25.65 17.81
N ALA A 383 8.05 -24.80 18.11
CA ALA A 383 8.01 -24.04 19.35
C ALA A 383 7.70 -24.91 20.59
N GLY A 384 7.38 -26.20 20.43
CA GLY A 384 7.15 -27.15 21.51
C GLY A 384 5.68 -27.31 21.92
N HIS A 385 4.73 -26.85 21.10
CA HIS A 385 3.30 -27.03 21.34
C HIS A 385 2.78 -28.38 20.82
N ARG A 386 1.68 -28.88 21.41
CA ARG A 386 0.96 -30.06 20.90
C ARG A 386 -0.04 -29.61 19.85
N VAL A 387 0.06 -30.13 18.63
CA VAL A 387 -0.78 -29.66 17.52
C VAL A 387 -1.64 -30.78 16.97
N ASP A 388 -2.95 -30.53 16.89
CA ASP A 388 -3.91 -31.32 16.12
C ASP A 388 -4.29 -30.51 14.86
N LEU A 389 -3.96 -31.02 13.68
CA LEU A 389 -4.25 -30.40 12.38
C LEU A 389 -5.45 -31.09 11.73
N TYR A 390 -6.52 -30.35 11.47
CA TYR A 390 -7.77 -30.89 10.88
C TYR A 390 -7.91 -30.45 9.42
N ASP A 391 -8.41 -31.33 8.56
CA ASP A 391 -8.85 -30.98 7.20
C ASP A 391 -10.06 -31.81 6.77
N GLU A 392 -11.01 -31.17 6.10
CA GLU A 392 -12.21 -31.85 5.58
C GLU A 392 -11.91 -32.74 4.36
N ARG A 393 -10.83 -32.47 3.62
CA ARG A 393 -10.35 -33.25 2.49
C ARG A 393 -9.59 -34.49 2.97
N PRO A 394 -9.53 -35.57 2.15
CA PRO A 394 -8.86 -36.82 2.54
C PRO A 394 -7.33 -36.73 2.58
N SER A 395 -6.72 -35.66 2.09
CA SER A 395 -5.28 -35.47 1.97
C SER A 395 -4.87 -34.06 2.38
N LEU A 396 -3.64 -33.94 2.91
CA LEU A 396 -3.01 -32.64 3.19
C LEU A 396 -2.70 -31.88 1.90
N GLY A 397 -2.42 -30.58 2.02
CA GLY A 397 -1.93 -29.73 0.96
C GLY A 397 -2.93 -28.71 0.42
N GLY A 398 -4.22 -28.82 0.76
CA GLY A 398 -5.24 -27.87 0.31
C GLY A 398 -5.16 -27.60 -1.19
N ASP A 399 -5.12 -26.33 -1.57
CA ASP A 399 -5.08 -25.93 -2.98
C ASP A 399 -3.69 -26.12 -3.62
N PHE A 400 -2.61 -26.24 -2.84
CA PHE A 400 -1.30 -26.65 -3.38
C PHE A 400 -1.34 -28.10 -3.88
N ALA A 401 -2.08 -28.98 -3.21
CA ALA A 401 -2.28 -30.35 -3.69
C ALA A 401 -3.11 -30.38 -4.99
N LEU A 402 -4.08 -29.48 -5.15
CA LEU A 402 -4.82 -29.34 -6.41
C LEU A 402 -3.93 -28.81 -7.53
N ALA A 403 -3.18 -27.72 -7.27
CA ALA A 403 -2.24 -27.14 -8.21
C ALA A 403 -1.20 -28.16 -8.70
N SER A 404 -0.73 -29.05 -7.82
CA SER A 404 0.26 -30.09 -8.18
C SER A 404 -0.19 -31.07 -9.27
N LYS A 405 -1.50 -31.13 -9.56
CA LYS A 405 -2.07 -31.96 -10.63
C LYS A 405 -2.02 -31.28 -12.00
N LEU A 406 -1.76 -29.98 -12.05
CA LEU A 406 -1.72 -29.17 -13.27
C LEU A 406 -0.33 -29.21 -13.88
N HIS A 407 -0.27 -29.18 -15.21
CA HIS A 407 0.99 -29.17 -15.96
C HIS A 407 1.96 -28.06 -15.54
N GLU A 408 1.45 -26.84 -15.29
CA GLU A 408 2.28 -25.66 -14.99
C GLU A 408 2.98 -25.74 -13.62
N TYR A 409 2.41 -26.49 -12.67
CA TYR A 409 2.80 -26.45 -11.26
C TYR A 409 3.32 -27.81 -10.70
N PRO A 410 4.20 -28.53 -11.41
CA PRO A 410 4.58 -29.90 -11.02
C PRO A 410 5.41 -29.96 -9.72
N GLU A 411 5.94 -28.82 -9.27
CA GLU A 411 6.76 -28.73 -8.07
C GLU A 411 5.96 -28.57 -6.78
N TYR A 412 4.66 -28.22 -6.86
CA TYR A 412 3.83 -27.95 -5.68
C TYR A 412 3.59 -29.21 -4.83
N GLY A 413 3.59 -30.39 -5.44
CA GLY A 413 3.50 -31.66 -4.70
C GLY A 413 4.68 -31.85 -3.74
N ARG A 414 5.89 -31.43 -4.13
CA ARG A 414 7.10 -31.62 -3.30
C ARG A 414 7.04 -30.85 -2.00
N ILE A 415 6.49 -29.64 -2.00
CA ILE A 415 6.37 -28.85 -0.76
C ILE A 415 5.28 -29.44 0.15
N VAL A 416 4.20 -29.98 -0.42
CA VAL A 416 3.17 -30.70 0.35
C VAL A 416 3.77 -31.95 0.98
N ASP A 417 4.52 -32.76 0.22
CA ASP A 417 5.21 -33.96 0.72
C ASP A 417 6.21 -33.62 1.83
N TRP A 418 6.96 -32.52 1.66
CA TRP A 418 7.88 -32.02 2.67
C TRP A 418 7.15 -31.63 3.96
N TYR A 419 6.09 -30.82 3.88
CA TYR A 419 5.28 -30.47 5.05
C TYR A 419 4.71 -31.71 5.73
N ALA A 420 4.14 -32.65 4.98
CA ALA A 420 3.60 -33.88 5.54
C ALA A 420 4.66 -34.68 6.31
N ALA A 421 5.87 -34.77 5.77
CA ALA A 421 6.99 -35.46 6.40
C ALA A 421 7.51 -34.73 7.66
N GLU A 422 7.60 -33.39 7.63
CA GLU A 422 7.98 -32.57 8.79
C GLU A 422 6.95 -32.68 9.91
N LEU A 423 5.66 -32.54 9.59
CA LEU A 423 4.58 -32.66 10.56
C LEU A 423 4.56 -34.04 11.23
N ALA A 424 4.81 -35.10 10.45
CA ALA A 424 4.92 -36.46 10.98
C ALA A 424 6.14 -36.62 11.92
N GLU A 425 7.29 -36.04 11.58
CA GLU A 425 8.48 -36.06 12.45
C GLU A 425 8.28 -35.28 13.75
N LEU A 426 7.61 -34.14 13.66
CA LEU A 426 7.28 -33.29 14.80
C LEU A 426 6.13 -33.84 15.67
N GLY A 427 5.53 -34.97 15.27
CA GLY A 427 4.44 -35.60 16.02
C GLY A 427 3.12 -34.83 15.97
N VAL A 428 2.88 -34.03 14.92
CA VAL A 428 1.60 -33.35 14.70
C VAL A 428 0.54 -34.37 14.32
N HIS A 429 -0.60 -34.33 15.00
CA HIS A 429 -1.72 -35.25 14.74
C HIS A 429 -2.60 -34.71 13.61
N CYS A 430 -2.47 -35.27 12.41
CA CYS A 430 -3.26 -34.85 11.25
C CYS A 430 -4.55 -35.66 11.11
N HIS A 431 -5.70 -35.00 11.23
CA HIS A 431 -7.05 -35.55 11.09
C HIS A 431 -7.64 -35.13 9.73
N THR A 432 -7.38 -35.92 8.68
CA THR A 432 -8.00 -35.71 7.35
C THR A 432 -9.41 -36.31 7.30
N SER A 433 -10.17 -35.97 6.25
CA SER A 433 -11.60 -36.34 6.13
C SER A 433 -12.44 -35.94 7.34
N THR A 434 -12.02 -34.90 8.07
CA THR A 434 -12.60 -34.49 9.34
C THR A 434 -12.88 -32.98 9.29
N ARG A 435 -14.14 -32.62 9.05
CA ARG A 435 -14.58 -31.23 9.16
C ARG A 435 -14.61 -30.83 10.64
N ALA A 436 -13.77 -29.87 11.02
CA ALA A 436 -13.76 -29.34 12.37
C ALA A 436 -14.70 -28.14 12.50
N ASP A 437 -15.76 -28.34 13.27
CA ASP A 437 -16.77 -27.36 13.63
C ASP A 437 -16.72 -27.07 15.15
N ALA A 438 -17.54 -26.14 15.64
CA ALA A 438 -17.52 -25.83 17.06
C ALA A 438 -17.92 -27.03 17.93
N ALA A 439 -18.81 -27.90 17.43
CA ALA A 439 -19.24 -29.08 18.17
C ALA A 439 -18.09 -30.06 18.40
N LEU A 440 -17.32 -30.40 17.36
CA LEU A 440 -16.14 -31.27 17.45
C LEU A 440 -15.10 -30.69 18.41
N LEU A 441 -14.75 -29.41 18.23
CA LEU A 441 -13.70 -28.77 19.01
C LEU A 441 -14.12 -28.53 20.47
N SER A 442 -15.41 -28.36 20.74
CA SER A 442 -15.96 -28.26 22.09
C SER A 442 -15.82 -29.56 22.90
N GLY A 443 -15.60 -30.70 22.25
CA GLY A 443 -15.43 -32.01 22.90
C GLY A 443 -14.00 -32.32 23.32
N VAL A 444 -13.03 -31.44 23.00
CA VAL A 444 -11.60 -31.63 23.25
C VAL A 444 -11.05 -30.37 23.92
N ASP A 445 -10.25 -30.53 24.98
CA ASP A 445 -9.60 -29.40 25.64
C ASP A 445 -8.41 -28.91 24.81
N PHE A 446 -8.64 -27.85 24.05
CA PHE A 446 -7.62 -27.05 23.36
C PHE A 446 -7.38 -25.74 24.12
N ASP A 447 -6.18 -25.19 24.00
CA ASP A 447 -5.81 -23.88 24.56
C ASP A 447 -5.85 -22.77 23.49
N ALA A 448 -5.77 -23.15 22.20
CA ALA A 448 -5.86 -22.20 21.09
C ALA A 448 -6.40 -22.86 19.82
N ILE A 449 -6.98 -22.05 18.94
CA ILE A 449 -7.41 -22.45 17.60
C ILE A 449 -6.77 -21.52 16.57
N VAL A 450 -6.15 -22.10 15.54
CA VAL A 450 -5.67 -21.40 14.35
C VAL A 450 -6.61 -21.72 13.19
N LEU A 451 -7.29 -20.71 12.65
CA LEU A 451 -8.15 -20.88 11.48
C LEU A 451 -7.35 -20.67 10.18
N ALA A 452 -7.18 -21.73 9.41
CA ALA A 452 -6.48 -21.78 8.14
C ALA A 452 -7.30 -22.50 7.04
N ALA A 453 -8.63 -22.37 7.09
CA ALA A 453 -9.58 -23.15 6.31
C ALA A 453 -9.71 -22.73 4.81
N GLY A 454 -8.88 -21.80 4.35
CA GLY A 454 -8.95 -21.25 3.00
C GLY A 454 -10.23 -20.46 2.73
N GLY A 455 -10.60 -20.36 1.45
CA GLY A 455 -11.81 -19.68 0.99
C GLY A 455 -12.67 -20.58 0.10
N VAL A 456 -13.87 -20.11 -0.24
CA VAL A 456 -14.80 -20.73 -1.19
C VAL A 456 -14.98 -19.84 -2.40
N GLY A 457 -15.35 -20.37 -3.56
CA GLY A 457 -15.66 -19.53 -4.72
C GLY A 457 -16.94 -18.72 -4.47
N PRO A 458 -17.04 -17.50 -5.03
CA PRO A 458 -18.26 -16.72 -4.91
C PRO A 458 -19.43 -17.47 -5.58
N VAL A 459 -20.62 -17.34 -5.00
CA VAL A 459 -21.84 -17.86 -5.64
C VAL A 459 -22.23 -16.91 -6.75
N VAL A 460 -22.06 -17.34 -8.00
CA VAL A 460 -22.47 -16.55 -9.17
C VAL A 460 -23.88 -16.95 -9.58
N ASP A 461 -24.85 -16.08 -9.29
CA ASP A 461 -26.24 -16.27 -9.72
C ASP A 461 -26.42 -15.85 -11.19
N LEU A 462 -26.26 -16.80 -12.10
CA LEU A 462 -26.44 -16.58 -13.53
C LEU A 462 -27.83 -17.04 -14.00
N PRO A 463 -28.64 -16.16 -14.61
CA PRO A 463 -29.88 -16.57 -15.25
C PRO A 463 -29.67 -17.73 -16.23
N GLY A 464 -30.40 -18.82 -16.02
CA GLY A 464 -30.32 -20.02 -16.86
C GLY A 464 -29.22 -21.02 -16.48
N ALA A 465 -28.44 -20.78 -15.40
CA ALA A 465 -27.40 -21.70 -14.92
C ALA A 465 -27.91 -23.14 -14.69
N ALA A 466 -29.16 -23.31 -14.27
CA ALA A 466 -29.79 -24.63 -14.07
C ALA A 466 -29.90 -25.49 -15.35
N THR A 467 -29.68 -24.90 -16.53
CA THR A 467 -29.73 -25.62 -17.82
C THR A 467 -28.43 -26.35 -18.16
N ARG A 468 -27.38 -26.17 -17.35
CA ARG A 468 -26.02 -26.67 -17.59
C ARG A 468 -25.34 -27.06 -16.28
N THR A 469 -24.30 -27.91 -16.36
CA THR A 469 -23.43 -28.15 -15.19
C THR A 469 -22.54 -26.92 -14.98
N VAL A 470 -22.67 -26.29 -13.82
CA VAL A 470 -21.85 -25.14 -13.38
C VAL A 470 -21.08 -25.54 -12.13
N ARG A 471 -19.77 -25.34 -12.12
CA ARG A 471 -18.89 -25.68 -10.99
C ARG A 471 -17.81 -24.62 -10.81
N ASP A 472 -17.29 -24.50 -9.60
CA ASP A 472 -16.03 -23.79 -9.41
C ASP A 472 -14.86 -24.59 -10.02
N VAL A 473 -13.83 -23.90 -10.55
CA VAL A 473 -12.62 -24.56 -11.09
C VAL A 473 -11.94 -25.50 -10.09
N ARG A 474 -11.96 -25.19 -8.79
CA ARG A 474 -11.39 -26.05 -7.74
C ARG A 474 -12.24 -27.29 -7.50
N GLU A 475 -13.56 -27.17 -7.58
CA GLU A 475 -14.46 -28.32 -7.48
C GLU A 475 -14.24 -29.31 -8.63
N PHE A 476 -14.00 -28.79 -9.84
CA PHE A 476 -13.59 -29.59 -10.99
C PHE A 476 -12.26 -30.33 -10.74
N LEU A 477 -11.24 -29.66 -10.17
CA LEU A 477 -9.97 -30.32 -9.83
C LEU A 477 -10.09 -31.34 -8.68
N VAL A 478 -11.06 -31.15 -7.79
CA VAL A 478 -11.38 -32.07 -6.70
C VAL A 478 -12.08 -33.32 -7.22
N SER A 479 -12.99 -33.20 -8.20
CA SER A 479 -13.72 -34.36 -8.75
C SER A 479 -12.80 -35.39 -9.39
N GLY A 480 -11.70 -34.93 -9.99
CA GLY A 480 -10.75 -35.80 -10.71
C GLY A 480 -11.34 -36.38 -11.99
N ASP A 481 -12.36 -35.73 -12.55
CA ASP A 481 -12.98 -36.13 -13.82
C ASP A 481 -11.94 -36.14 -14.95
N PRO A 482 -12.07 -37.03 -15.95
CA PRO A 482 -11.22 -36.99 -17.13
C PRO A 482 -11.45 -35.70 -17.92
N ALA A 483 -10.43 -35.25 -18.66
CA ALA A 483 -10.54 -34.05 -19.49
C ALA A 483 -11.71 -34.17 -20.48
N PRO A 484 -12.65 -33.21 -20.49
CA PRO A 484 -13.82 -33.27 -21.37
C PRO A 484 -13.42 -32.96 -22.82
N ALA A 485 -14.31 -33.25 -23.77
CA ALA A 485 -14.11 -32.86 -25.17
C ALA A 485 -14.10 -31.33 -25.35
N ALA A 486 -14.92 -30.62 -24.56
CA ALA A 486 -14.98 -29.16 -24.54
C ALA A 486 -15.40 -28.64 -23.15
N VAL A 487 -14.98 -27.41 -22.81
CA VAL A 487 -15.35 -26.70 -21.58
C VAL A 487 -15.43 -25.20 -21.81
N THR A 488 -16.25 -24.50 -21.02
CA THR A 488 -16.26 -23.04 -20.95
C THR A 488 -15.79 -22.61 -19.56
N ILE A 489 -14.87 -21.66 -19.47
CA ILE A 489 -14.38 -21.09 -18.22
C ILE A 489 -14.80 -19.61 -18.17
N PHE A 490 -15.56 -19.24 -17.13
CA PHE A 490 -15.87 -17.85 -16.81
C PHE A 490 -14.88 -17.34 -15.77
N GLY A 491 -13.83 -16.71 -16.27
CA GLY A 491 -12.67 -16.18 -15.56
C GLY A 491 -11.44 -16.21 -16.48
N ALA A 492 -10.53 -15.25 -16.29
CA ALA A 492 -9.22 -15.21 -16.95
C ALA A 492 -8.09 -14.89 -15.95
N ASP A 493 -8.30 -15.23 -14.67
CA ASP A 493 -7.28 -15.19 -13.61
C ASP A 493 -6.29 -16.37 -13.72
N ARG A 494 -5.32 -16.42 -12.81
CA ARG A 494 -4.31 -17.48 -12.73
C ARG A 494 -4.89 -18.89 -12.72
N GLU A 495 -5.90 -19.14 -11.90
CA GLU A 495 -6.53 -20.43 -11.76
C GLU A 495 -7.20 -20.86 -13.06
N ALA A 496 -7.94 -19.95 -13.70
CA ALA A 496 -8.53 -20.19 -15.02
C ALA A 496 -7.46 -20.49 -16.08
N ALA A 497 -6.38 -19.71 -16.11
CA ALA A 497 -5.31 -19.87 -17.08
C ALA A 497 -4.57 -21.21 -16.92
N ALA A 498 -4.27 -21.62 -15.69
CA ALA A 498 -3.58 -22.88 -15.41
C ALA A 498 -4.45 -24.12 -15.70
N VAL A 499 -5.74 -24.05 -15.37
CA VAL A 499 -6.70 -25.13 -15.71
C VAL A 499 -6.92 -25.20 -17.22
N ALA A 500 -7.07 -24.05 -17.90
CA ALA A 500 -7.18 -24.00 -19.35
C ALA A 500 -5.95 -24.63 -20.01
N ASP A 501 -4.74 -24.28 -19.59
CA ASP A 501 -3.51 -24.83 -20.14
C ASP A 501 -3.43 -26.36 -20.01
N ASP A 502 -3.72 -26.89 -18.82
CA ASP A 502 -3.72 -28.34 -18.58
C ASP A 502 -4.76 -29.09 -19.44
N LEU A 503 -5.95 -28.51 -19.64
CA LEU A 503 -7.00 -29.09 -20.48
C LEU A 503 -6.68 -29.01 -21.97
N LEU A 504 -6.12 -27.89 -22.44
CA LEU A 504 -5.69 -27.71 -23.83
C LEU A 504 -4.62 -28.74 -24.21
N GLN A 505 -3.67 -29.01 -23.32
CA GLN A 505 -2.65 -30.06 -23.54
C GLN A 505 -3.24 -31.47 -23.63
N LYS A 506 -4.43 -31.70 -23.05
CA LYS A 506 -5.18 -32.96 -23.15
C LYS A 506 -6.13 -32.99 -24.35
N GLY A 507 -6.12 -31.95 -25.19
CA GLY A 507 -6.91 -31.86 -26.42
C GLY A 507 -8.34 -31.35 -26.23
N THR A 508 -8.68 -30.83 -25.05
CA THR A 508 -9.99 -30.20 -24.78
C THR A 508 -10.13 -28.89 -25.54
N GLN A 509 -11.31 -28.63 -26.12
CA GLN A 509 -11.66 -27.29 -26.61
C GLN A 509 -12.04 -26.39 -25.43
N VAL A 510 -11.39 -25.23 -25.30
CA VAL A 510 -11.62 -24.30 -24.19
C VAL A 510 -12.15 -22.97 -24.72
N VAL A 511 -13.30 -22.55 -24.19
CA VAL A 511 -13.79 -21.17 -24.34
C VAL A 511 -13.56 -20.43 -23.02
N MET A 512 -12.71 -19.41 -23.03
CA MET A 512 -12.41 -18.58 -21.87
C MET A 512 -13.10 -17.24 -22.01
N ILE A 513 -13.90 -16.86 -21.02
CA ILE A 513 -14.65 -15.60 -20.99
C ILE A 513 -14.28 -14.92 -19.68
N GLY A 514 -13.84 -13.68 -19.68
CA GLY A 514 -13.45 -13.02 -18.43
C GLY A 514 -13.56 -11.50 -18.48
N PRO A 515 -13.94 -10.84 -17.37
CA PRO A 515 -13.97 -9.38 -17.31
C PRO A 515 -12.57 -8.75 -17.43
N GLN A 516 -11.51 -9.54 -17.27
CA GLN A 516 -10.13 -9.09 -17.33
C GLN A 516 -9.73 -8.73 -18.76
N GLU A 517 -8.88 -7.70 -18.91
CA GLU A 517 -8.32 -7.30 -20.22
C GLU A 517 -7.23 -8.26 -20.72
N THR A 518 -6.57 -8.98 -19.81
CA THR A 518 -5.49 -9.92 -20.13
C THR A 518 -5.62 -11.20 -19.32
N ILE A 519 -5.12 -12.31 -19.86
CA ILE A 519 -5.08 -13.61 -19.19
C ILE A 519 -4.01 -13.56 -18.06
N ALA A 520 -4.35 -14.14 -16.91
CA ALA A 520 -3.49 -14.22 -15.73
C ALA A 520 -2.98 -12.83 -15.31
N HIS A 521 -3.87 -11.83 -15.30
CA HIS A 521 -3.59 -10.44 -14.92
C HIS A 521 -2.96 -10.32 -13.52
N ASP A 522 -3.30 -11.24 -12.62
CA ASP A 522 -2.84 -11.33 -11.22
C ASP A 522 -1.47 -12.04 -11.06
N VAL A 523 -0.90 -12.54 -12.16
CA VAL A 523 0.42 -13.19 -12.18
C VAL A 523 1.45 -12.24 -12.76
N GLY A 524 2.56 -12.09 -12.05
CA GLY A 524 3.70 -11.34 -12.54
C GLY A 524 4.29 -11.95 -13.81
N ARG A 525 5.07 -11.15 -14.52
CA ARG A 525 5.54 -11.51 -15.86
C ARG A 525 6.33 -12.81 -15.91
N ARG A 526 7.16 -13.10 -14.90
CA ARG A 526 8.03 -14.30 -14.88
C ARG A 526 7.24 -15.56 -14.56
N GLY A 527 6.15 -15.48 -13.82
CA GLY A 527 5.22 -16.59 -13.63
C GLY A 527 4.57 -17.03 -14.94
N LYS A 528 4.13 -16.08 -15.77
CA LYS A 528 3.36 -16.38 -17.00
C LYS A 528 4.15 -16.35 -18.32
N ILE A 529 5.48 -16.25 -18.26
CA ILE A 529 6.36 -16.04 -19.43
C ILE A 529 6.33 -17.20 -20.43
N VAL A 530 6.05 -18.43 -19.99
CA VAL A 530 5.89 -19.60 -20.88
C VAL A 530 4.42 -19.96 -21.08
N LEU A 531 3.58 -19.74 -20.06
CA LEU A 531 2.15 -19.98 -20.12
C LEU A 531 1.46 -19.19 -21.24
N LEU A 532 1.66 -17.86 -21.28
CA LEU A 532 0.94 -17.01 -22.25
C LEU A 532 1.26 -17.35 -23.72
N PRO A 533 2.54 -17.51 -24.13
CA PRO A 533 2.83 -17.94 -25.50
C PRO A 533 2.21 -19.30 -25.85
N ARG A 534 2.16 -20.24 -24.90
CA ARG A 534 1.57 -21.57 -25.11
C ARG A 534 0.06 -21.49 -25.30
N LEU A 535 -0.64 -20.73 -24.46
CA LEU A 535 -2.08 -20.47 -24.62
C LEU A 535 -2.37 -19.78 -25.96
N ALA A 536 -1.59 -18.76 -26.31
CA ALA A 536 -1.76 -18.01 -27.56
C ALA A 536 -1.51 -18.86 -28.82
N ALA A 537 -0.66 -19.88 -28.73
CA ALA A 537 -0.37 -20.79 -29.84
C ALA A 537 -1.42 -21.92 -30.01
N SER A 538 -2.37 -22.06 -29.09
CA SER A 538 -3.34 -23.15 -29.11
C SER A 538 -4.53 -22.85 -30.04
N GLU A 539 -4.76 -23.71 -31.03
CA GLU A 539 -5.93 -23.62 -31.93
C GLU A 539 -7.25 -24.02 -31.24
N ASN A 540 -7.17 -24.66 -30.07
CA ASN A 540 -8.32 -25.13 -29.29
C ASN A 540 -8.80 -24.11 -28.24
N LEU A 541 -8.18 -22.93 -28.17
CA LEU A 541 -8.55 -21.87 -27.23
C LEU A 541 -9.29 -20.74 -27.95
N THR A 542 -10.49 -20.43 -27.50
CA THR A 542 -11.22 -19.22 -27.88
C THR A 542 -11.34 -18.30 -26.66
N THR A 543 -11.04 -17.02 -26.80
CA THR A 543 -11.06 -16.06 -25.69
C THR A 543 -11.99 -14.88 -25.94
N TYR A 544 -12.79 -14.53 -24.94
CA TYR A 544 -13.60 -13.32 -24.86
C TYR A 544 -13.18 -12.54 -23.60
N LEU A 545 -12.21 -11.64 -23.76
CA LEU A 545 -11.70 -10.79 -22.69
C LEU A 545 -12.48 -9.47 -22.63
N SER A 546 -12.41 -8.78 -21.48
CA SER A 546 -13.26 -7.62 -21.19
C SER A 546 -14.76 -7.93 -21.35
N SER A 547 -15.13 -9.18 -21.05
CA SER A 547 -16.47 -9.72 -21.26
C SER A 547 -17.02 -10.38 -19.98
N ILE A 548 -18.28 -10.12 -19.65
CA ILE A 548 -18.98 -10.82 -18.56
C ILE A 548 -20.08 -11.72 -19.11
N VAL A 549 -20.26 -12.90 -18.52
CA VAL A 549 -21.41 -13.77 -18.83
C VAL A 549 -22.66 -13.18 -18.15
N THR A 550 -23.72 -12.95 -18.92
CA THR A 550 -24.98 -12.39 -18.42
C THR A 550 -26.11 -13.41 -18.34
N THR A 551 -26.15 -14.36 -19.29
CA THR A 551 -27.12 -15.46 -19.27
C THR A 551 -26.50 -16.75 -19.81
N VAL A 552 -26.97 -17.89 -19.29
CA VAL A 552 -26.48 -19.22 -19.63
C VAL A 552 -27.60 -20.02 -20.32
N ALA A 553 -27.25 -20.66 -21.44
CA ALA A 553 -28.06 -21.68 -22.11
C ALA A 553 -27.27 -23.01 -22.18
N ALA A 554 -27.85 -24.02 -22.81
CA ALA A 554 -27.28 -25.38 -22.83
C ALA A 554 -25.90 -25.47 -23.51
N ASP A 555 -25.74 -24.81 -24.66
CA ASP A 555 -24.53 -24.84 -25.51
C ASP A 555 -24.02 -23.43 -25.91
N ARG A 556 -24.67 -22.38 -25.41
CA ARG A 556 -24.34 -20.98 -25.68
C ARG A 556 -24.44 -20.14 -24.41
N VAL A 557 -23.76 -19.00 -24.41
CA VAL A 557 -23.90 -17.98 -23.36
C VAL A 557 -24.07 -16.61 -24.00
N THR A 558 -24.81 -15.73 -23.32
CA THR A 558 -24.80 -14.31 -23.67
C THR A 558 -23.69 -13.63 -22.88
N ILE A 559 -22.83 -12.89 -23.57
CA ILE A 559 -21.79 -12.06 -22.97
C ILE A 559 -22.09 -10.58 -23.18
N SER A 560 -21.66 -9.75 -22.24
CA SER A 560 -21.59 -8.30 -22.40
C SER A 560 -20.14 -7.85 -22.53
N THR A 561 -19.80 -7.17 -23.62
CA THR A 561 -18.48 -6.57 -23.86
C THR A 561 -18.69 -5.08 -24.07
N ALA A 562 -18.13 -4.24 -23.20
CA ALA A 562 -18.34 -2.79 -23.22
C ALA A 562 -19.85 -2.39 -23.30
N GLY A 563 -20.71 -3.13 -22.60
CA GLY A 563 -22.16 -2.91 -22.59
C GLY A 563 -22.93 -3.51 -23.79
N VAL A 564 -22.23 -4.03 -24.80
CA VAL A 564 -22.87 -4.67 -25.97
C VAL A 564 -23.10 -6.15 -25.69
N LEU A 565 -24.36 -6.59 -25.79
CA LEU A 565 -24.73 -7.99 -25.65
C LEU A 565 -24.51 -8.75 -26.96
N SER A 566 -23.87 -9.92 -26.86
CA SER A 566 -23.72 -10.86 -27.97
C SER A 566 -23.81 -12.29 -27.47
N GLU A 567 -24.28 -13.19 -28.33
CA GLU A 567 -24.42 -14.61 -27.99
C GLU A 567 -23.29 -15.40 -28.64
N VAL A 568 -22.56 -16.16 -27.82
CA VAL A 568 -21.36 -16.89 -28.24
C VAL A 568 -21.52 -18.38 -27.94
N ASP A 569 -20.88 -19.19 -28.77
CA ASP A 569 -20.84 -20.64 -28.57
C ASP A 569 -19.97 -20.96 -27.36
N ALA A 570 -20.52 -21.73 -26.44
CA ALA A 570 -19.89 -22.04 -25.16
C ALA A 570 -20.19 -23.51 -24.82
N PRO A 571 -19.49 -24.48 -25.44
CA PRO A 571 -19.75 -25.89 -25.25
C PRO A 571 -19.21 -26.44 -23.92
N GLY A 572 -19.77 -27.56 -23.46
CA GLY A 572 -19.27 -28.33 -22.31
C GLY A 572 -19.92 -27.97 -20.98
N GLU A 573 -19.25 -28.16 -19.85
CA GLU A 573 -19.64 -27.59 -18.57
C GLU A 573 -19.14 -26.12 -18.45
N LEU A 574 -19.71 -25.35 -17.53
CA LEU A 574 -19.28 -23.99 -17.23
C LEU A 574 -18.50 -23.98 -15.92
N LEU A 575 -17.19 -23.72 -16.00
CA LEU A 575 -16.33 -23.57 -14.84
C LEU A 575 -16.24 -22.10 -14.45
N ILE A 576 -16.35 -21.78 -13.16
CA ILE A 576 -16.26 -20.42 -12.64
C ILE A 576 -14.90 -20.22 -11.96
N SER A 577 -14.23 -19.11 -12.28
CA SER A 577 -13.01 -18.65 -11.62
C SER A 577 -13.11 -17.14 -11.39
N GLN A 578 -13.53 -16.74 -10.19
CA GLN A 578 -13.71 -15.35 -9.78
C GLN A 578 -13.19 -15.10 -8.36
N GLY A 579 -11.97 -15.57 -8.08
CA GLY A 579 -11.36 -15.43 -6.75
C GLY A 579 -12.05 -16.27 -5.65
N VAL A 580 -11.81 -15.89 -4.39
CA VAL A 580 -12.30 -16.62 -3.21
C VAL A 580 -12.87 -15.68 -2.16
N GLU A 581 -13.91 -16.13 -1.47
CA GLU A 581 -14.48 -15.50 -0.30
C GLU A 581 -14.00 -16.21 0.99
N PRO A 582 -13.66 -15.46 2.06
CA PRO A 582 -13.35 -16.05 3.36
C PRO A 582 -14.54 -16.84 3.91
N ARG A 583 -14.27 -17.94 4.63
CA ARG A 583 -15.31 -18.73 5.32
C ARG A 583 -15.79 -18.05 6.61
N SER A 584 -16.48 -16.91 6.46
CA SER A 584 -16.92 -16.04 7.56
C SER A 584 -17.86 -16.72 8.56
N GLU A 585 -18.70 -17.65 8.11
CA GLU A 585 -19.59 -18.43 8.98
C GLU A 585 -18.80 -19.32 9.95
N LEU A 586 -17.79 -20.04 9.44
CA LEU A 586 -16.90 -20.88 10.26
C LEU A 586 -16.09 -20.03 11.24
N LEU A 587 -15.64 -18.84 10.83
CA LEU A 587 -14.96 -17.90 11.74
C LEU A 587 -15.88 -17.47 12.88
N ALA A 588 -17.13 -17.08 12.58
CA ALA A 588 -18.10 -16.67 13.58
C ALA A 588 -18.43 -17.83 14.55
N GLU A 589 -18.62 -19.03 14.00
CA GLU A 589 -18.86 -20.26 14.75
C GLU A 589 -17.70 -20.56 15.74
N LEU A 590 -16.46 -20.57 15.26
CA LEU A 590 -15.29 -20.90 16.10
C LEU A 590 -14.97 -19.83 17.14
N ARG A 591 -15.25 -18.55 16.83
CA ARG A 591 -15.11 -17.44 17.81
C ARG A 591 -15.97 -17.65 19.05
N SER A 592 -17.11 -18.34 18.93
CA SER A 592 -17.96 -18.66 20.09
C SER A 592 -17.26 -19.56 21.13
N LEU A 593 -16.17 -20.24 20.76
CA LEU A 593 -15.37 -21.08 21.67
C LEU A 593 -14.29 -20.31 22.44
N ALA A 594 -14.01 -19.04 22.10
CA ALA A 594 -12.95 -18.26 22.72
C ALA A 594 -12.99 -18.22 24.26
N PRO A 595 -14.16 -18.08 24.92
CA PRO A 595 -14.24 -18.11 26.39
C PRO A 595 -13.74 -19.42 27.03
N ARG A 596 -13.74 -20.54 26.31
CA ARG A 596 -13.27 -21.85 26.80
C ARG A 596 -11.76 -22.04 26.65
N LEU A 597 -11.14 -21.35 25.70
CA LEU A 597 -9.72 -21.55 25.34
C LEU A 597 -8.76 -20.75 26.22
N GLY A 598 -9.25 -20.01 27.22
CA GLY A 598 -8.41 -19.08 27.99
C GLY A 598 -7.87 -17.89 27.18
N ALA A 599 -8.06 -17.87 25.85
CA ALA A 599 -8.00 -16.68 25.04
C ALA A 599 -8.94 -15.66 25.68
N ALA A 600 -8.35 -14.60 26.24
CA ALA A 600 -9.13 -13.60 26.95
C ALA A 600 -10.23 -13.14 25.99
N THR A 601 -11.48 -13.37 26.39
CA THR A 601 -12.66 -12.84 25.71
C THR A 601 -12.31 -11.43 25.26
N PRO A 602 -12.35 -11.08 23.96
CA PRO A 602 -11.91 -9.78 23.49
C PRO A 602 -12.45 -8.72 24.43
N VAL A 603 -11.62 -7.83 24.94
CA VAL A 603 -12.03 -6.93 26.04
C VAL A 603 -13.31 -6.15 25.68
N ALA A 604 -13.51 -5.87 24.38
CA ALA A 604 -14.74 -5.33 23.79
C ALA A 604 -16.03 -6.10 24.17
N THR A 605 -15.95 -7.43 24.24
CA THR A 605 -17.06 -8.32 24.61
C THR A 605 -17.18 -8.56 26.11
N ALA A 606 -16.16 -8.22 26.90
CA ALA A 606 -16.16 -8.36 28.36
C ALA A 606 -16.46 -7.04 29.10
N LEU A 607 -16.22 -5.88 28.48
CA LEU A 607 -16.47 -4.58 29.08
C LEU A 607 -17.96 -4.27 29.14
N PRO A 608 -18.48 -3.90 30.32
CA PRO A 608 -19.79 -3.25 30.40
C PRO A 608 -19.81 -1.97 29.56
N PRO A 609 -20.92 -1.64 28.90
CA PRO A 609 -21.01 -0.56 27.92
C PRO A 609 -20.87 0.84 28.53
N ILE A 610 -20.93 0.97 29.86
CA ILE A 610 -20.70 2.21 30.61
C ILE A 610 -20.05 1.93 31.96
N GLY A 611 -19.11 2.78 32.37
CA GLY A 611 -18.39 2.69 33.65
C GLY A 611 -18.71 3.81 34.64
N LEU A 612 -18.50 3.53 35.93
CA LEU A 612 -18.57 4.49 37.02
C LEU A 612 -17.17 4.92 37.47
N GLY A 613 -16.82 6.18 37.24
CA GLY A 613 -15.55 6.77 37.69
C GLY A 613 -15.62 7.24 39.15
N THR A 614 -14.52 7.08 39.88
CA THR A 614 -14.45 7.35 41.34
C THR A 614 -13.68 8.62 41.73
N TRP A 615 -12.97 9.28 40.80
CA TRP A 615 -12.23 10.50 41.10
C TRP A 615 -13.15 11.71 41.40
N PRO A 616 -12.82 12.63 42.33
CA PRO A 616 -11.84 12.55 43.43
C PRO A 616 -12.50 12.11 44.76
N LEU A 617 -13.41 11.13 44.75
CA LEU A 617 -14.08 10.68 45.97
C LEU A 617 -13.13 9.85 46.83
N VAL A 618 -13.19 10.01 48.15
CA VAL A 618 -12.38 9.26 49.13
C VAL A 618 -13.22 8.84 50.34
N GLY A 619 -12.77 7.84 51.09
CA GLY A 619 -13.40 7.41 52.35
C GLY A 619 -14.88 7.03 52.21
N ALA A 620 -15.68 7.36 53.24
CA ALA A 620 -17.10 6.96 53.31
C ALA A 620 -17.95 7.48 52.12
N ASP A 621 -17.59 8.62 51.54
CA ASP A 621 -18.30 9.19 50.39
C ASP A 621 -18.04 8.37 49.11
N ALA A 622 -16.81 7.90 48.91
CA ALA A 622 -16.49 6.97 47.82
C ALA A 622 -17.23 5.64 48.00
N THR A 623 -17.23 5.08 49.22
CA THR A 623 -17.95 3.84 49.51
C THR A 623 -19.45 3.97 49.20
N LYS A 624 -20.09 5.03 49.69
CA LYS A 624 -21.51 5.26 49.47
C LYS A 624 -21.85 5.45 47.98
N SER A 625 -21.02 6.19 47.25
CA SER A 625 -21.21 6.46 45.82
C SER A 625 -21.08 5.20 44.96
N VAL A 626 -20.07 4.37 45.23
CA VAL A 626 -19.83 3.13 44.49
C VAL A 626 -20.95 2.13 44.78
N LEU A 627 -21.33 1.99 46.06
CA LEU A 627 -22.42 1.11 46.48
C LEU A 627 -23.74 1.48 45.79
N SER A 628 -24.12 2.75 45.81
CA SER A 628 -25.34 3.20 45.15
C SER A 628 -25.30 3.02 43.63
N GLY A 629 -24.11 3.15 43.01
CA GLY A 629 -23.93 2.93 41.58
C GLY A 629 -24.12 1.46 41.21
N ILE A 630 -23.57 0.53 41.99
CA ILE A 630 -23.75 -0.90 41.79
C ILE A 630 -25.23 -1.29 41.96
N GLU A 631 -25.89 -0.77 42.99
CA GLU A 631 -27.34 -0.95 43.23
C GLU A 631 -28.18 -0.41 42.07
N ALA A 632 -27.76 0.71 41.46
CA ALA A 632 -28.44 1.30 40.30
C ALA A 632 -28.25 0.49 39.00
N GLY A 633 -27.19 -0.33 38.90
CA GLY A 633 -26.96 -1.20 37.74
C GLY A 633 -25.56 -1.10 37.11
N TYR A 634 -24.67 -0.24 37.62
CA TYR A 634 -23.30 -0.21 37.11
C TYR A 634 -22.59 -1.54 37.37
N ARG A 635 -21.85 -2.00 36.36
CA ARG A 635 -21.02 -3.19 36.46
C ARG A 635 -19.54 -2.91 36.20
N LEU A 636 -19.19 -1.81 35.55
CA LEU A 636 -17.80 -1.35 35.40
C LEU A 636 -17.49 -0.26 36.43
N ILE A 637 -16.51 -0.47 37.30
CA ILE A 637 -16.03 0.48 38.31
C ILE A 637 -14.59 0.87 37.99
N ASP A 638 -14.36 2.17 37.80
CA ASP A 638 -13.05 2.72 37.41
C ASP A 638 -12.46 3.56 38.55
N THR A 639 -11.28 3.14 39.00
CA THR A 639 -10.45 3.86 39.97
C THR A 639 -8.99 3.94 39.51
N ALA A 640 -8.12 4.46 40.37
CA ALA A 640 -6.67 4.51 40.21
C ALA A 640 -6.00 4.60 41.59
N ALA A 641 -4.80 4.02 41.74
CA ALA A 641 -4.03 4.12 42.98
C ALA A 641 -3.75 5.57 43.39
N ILE A 642 -3.57 6.48 42.42
CA ILE A 642 -3.35 7.91 42.69
C ILE A 642 -4.56 8.61 43.34
N TYR A 643 -5.76 8.03 43.24
CA TYR A 643 -6.98 8.61 43.82
C TYR A 643 -7.06 8.39 45.33
N GLY A 644 -6.34 7.39 45.86
CA GLY A 644 -6.30 7.10 47.30
C GLY A 644 -7.66 6.67 47.87
N ASN A 645 -8.45 5.93 47.08
CA ASN A 645 -9.81 5.50 47.43
C ASN A 645 -10.08 4.01 47.15
N GLU A 646 -9.05 3.23 46.81
CA GLU A 646 -9.18 1.80 46.50
C GLU A 646 -9.74 1.01 47.68
N ASP A 647 -9.38 1.38 48.91
CA ASP A 647 -9.95 0.84 50.15
C ASP A 647 -11.46 1.06 50.25
N ALA A 648 -11.90 2.29 49.96
CA ALA A 648 -13.30 2.66 49.99
C ALA A 648 -14.12 1.97 48.90
N VAL A 649 -13.53 1.78 47.71
CA VAL A 649 -14.11 0.99 46.62
C VAL A 649 -14.24 -0.47 47.04
N GLY A 650 -13.20 -1.06 47.64
CA GLY A 650 -13.23 -2.44 48.14
C GLY A 650 -14.35 -2.69 49.16
N VAL A 651 -14.53 -1.77 50.12
CA VAL A 651 -15.65 -1.83 51.07
C VAL A 651 -17.01 -1.81 50.36
N ALA A 652 -17.17 -1.00 49.32
CA ALA A 652 -18.42 -0.93 48.56
C ALA A 652 -18.69 -2.21 47.75
N LEU A 653 -17.66 -2.77 47.11
CA LEU A 653 -17.74 -4.03 46.38
C LEU A 653 -18.24 -5.14 47.32
N ALA A 654 -17.63 -5.27 48.50
CA ALA A 654 -17.99 -6.27 49.51
C ALA A 654 -19.41 -6.06 50.08
N ALA A 655 -19.86 -4.81 50.22
CA ALA A 655 -21.18 -4.47 50.75
C ALA A 655 -22.31 -4.55 49.72
N SER A 656 -22.01 -4.58 48.41
CA SER A 656 -23.01 -4.48 47.34
C SER A 656 -23.97 -5.65 47.21
N GLY A 657 -23.58 -6.84 47.67
CA GLY A 657 -24.37 -8.06 47.48
C GLY A 657 -24.46 -8.55 46.02
N VAL A 658 -23.78 -7.89 45.08
CA VAL A 658 -23.67 -8.33 43.68
C VAL A 658 -22.51 -9.35 43.57
N PRO A 659 -22.71 -10.50 42.89
CA PRO A 659 -21.62 -11.46 42.69
C PRO A 659 -20.42 -10.83 41.99
N ARG A 660 -19.20 -11.14 42.46
CA ARG A 660 -17.94 -10.52 41.99
C ARG A 660 -17.75 -10.69 40.47
N GLU A 661 -18.16 -11.83 39.93
CA GLU A 661 -18.08 -12.17 38.51
C GLU A 661 -18.97 -11.29 37.61
N GLN A 662 -19.93 -10.57 38.18
CA GLN A 662 -20.75 -9.59 37.44
C GLN A 662 -20.13 -8.20 37.44
N LEU A 663 -19.11 -7.95 38.27
CA LEU A 663 -18.43 -6.66 38.37
C LEU A 663 -17.13 -6.70 37.56
N PHE A 664 -16.81 -5.58 36.94
CA PHE A 664 -15.57 -5.34 36.21
C PHE A 664 -14.87 -4.15 36.88
N VAL A 665 -13.72 -4.39 37.50
CA VAL A 665 -12.99 -3.39 38.29
C VAL A 665 -11.69 -3.02 37.60
N THR A 666 -11.54 -1.72 37.34
CA THR A 666 -10.35 -1.12 36.75
C THR A 666 -9.59 -0.30 37.79
N THR A 667 -8.27 -0.50 37.90
CA THR A 667 -7.37 0.46 38.56
C THR A 667 -6.16 0.79 37.70
N LYS A 668 -5.37 1.79 38.12
CA LYS A 668 -4.27 2.35 37.33
C LYS A 668 -3.02 2.54 38.17
N LEU A 669 -1.89 2.14 37.61
CA LEU A 669 -0.56 2.29 38.17
C LEU A 669 -0.20 3.77 38.35
N ARG A 670 0.34 4.15 39.51
CA ARG A 670 0.76 5.52 39.76
C ARG A 670 2.11 5.82 39.10
N GLY A 671 2.29 7.05 38.61
CA GLY A 671 3.46 7.43 37.83
C GLY A 671 4.83 7.21 38.49
N ASN A 672 4.95 7.40 39.80
CA ASN A 672 6.21 7.18 40.53
C ASN A 672 6.57 5.69 40.70
N GLU A 673 5.62 4.79 40.51
CA GLU A 673 5.82 3.33 40.62
C GLU A 673 6.40 2.75 39.33
N GLN A 674 6.38 3.49 38.21
CA GLN A 674 7.00 3.08 36.95
C GLN A 674 8.54 3.13 36.98
N VAL A 675 9.15 3.82 37.96
CA VAL A 675 10.60 4.10 37.97
C VAL A 675 11.44 2.81 38.00
N SER A 676 10.96 1.76 38.68
CA SER A 676 11.62 0.44 38.73
C SER A 676 11.41 -0.38 37.46
N GLY A 677 10.35 -0.15 36.69
CA GLY A 677 9.86 -1.04 35.63
C GLY A 677 9.16 -2.30 36.14
N ASP A 678 9.48 -2.78 37.35
CA ASP A 678 8.72 -3.84 38.04
C ASP A 678 7.59 -3.23 38.88
N ILE A 679 6.35 -3.59 38.57
CA ILE A 679 5.14 -2.99 39.14
C ILE A 679 4.32 -3.98 39.98
N ARG A 680 4.77 -5.22 40.15
CA ARG A 680 3.97 -6.28 40.79
C ARG A 680 3.51 -5.90 42.19
N GLY A 681 4.40 -5.35 43.00
CA GLY A 681 4.09 -4.92 44.36
C GLY A 681 3.01 -3.82 44.41
N ALA A 682 2.92 -2.95 43.40
CA ALA A 682 1.87 -1.95 43.31
C ALA A 682 0.51 -2.59 43.00
N LEU A 683 0.46 -3.58 42.09
CA LEU A 683 -0.77 -4.32 41.82
C LEU A 683 -1.24 -5.13 43.04
N GLU A 684 -0.33 -5.84 43.72
CA GLU A 684 -0.66 -6.60 44.94
C GLU A 684 -1.21 -5.68 46.05
N GLN A 685 -0.66 -4.47 46.20
CA GLN A 685 -1.19 -3.46 47.10
C GLN A 685 -2.61 -3.01 46.69
N SER A 686 -2.85 -2.74 45.41
CA SER A 686 -4.20 -2.39 44.93
C SER A 686 -5.20 -3.53 45.17
N LEU A 687 -4.80 -4.79 44.97
CA LEU A 687 -5.63 -5.97 45.26
C LEU A 687 -6.00 -6.06 46.74
N GLU A 688 -5.03 -5.84 47.64
CA GLU A 688 -5.27 -5.82 49.09
C GLU A 688 -6.26 -4.72 49.49
N LEU A 689 -6.07 -3.50 48.97
CA LEU A 689 -6.95 -2.37 49.26
C LEU A 689 -8.37 -2.60 48.71
N LEU A 690 -8.50 -3.11 47.48
CA LEU A 690 -9.79 -3.42 46.87
C LEU A 690 -10.46 -4.67 47.48
N GLY A 691 -9.72 -5.48 48.25
CA GLY A 691 -10.21 -6.75 48.80
C GLY A 691 -10.49 -7.80 47.71
N LEU A 692 -9.64 -7.85 46.68
CA LEU A 692 -9.81 -8.73 45.52
C LEU A 692 -8.65 -9.70 45.40
N ASP A 693 -8.94 -10.95 45.01
CA ASP A 693 -7.90 -11.94 44.67
C ASP A 693 -7.37 -11.75 43.23
N GLN A 694 -8.18 -11.15 42.35
CA GLN A 694 -7.86 -10.86 40.96
C GLN A 694 -8.58 -9.58 40.49
N LEU A 695 -7.84 -8.75 39.74
CA LEU A 695 -8.34 -7.51 39.12
C LEU A 695 -8.82 -7.77 37.68
N ASP A 696 -9.81 -7.01 37.18
CA ASP A 696 -10.25 -7.19 35.79
C ASP A 696 -9.36 -6.44 34.80
N LEU A 697 -9.09 -5.15 35.02
CA LEU A 697 -8.25 -4.34 34.14
C LEU A 697 -7.26 -3.49 34.91
N PHE A 698 -5.98 -3.62 34.58
CA PHE A 698 -4.92 -2.75 35.10
C PHE A 698 -4.38 -1.86 33.99
N LEU A 699 -4.24 -0.56 34.24
CA LEU A 699 -3.75 0.39 33.24
C LEU A 699 -2.48 1.13 33.70
N ILE A 700 -1.57 1.40 32.77
CA ILE A 700 -0.57 2.46 32.97
C ILE A 700 -1.28 3.81 32.89
N HIS A 701 -1.29 4.59 33.96
CA HIS A 701 -2.06 5.84 34.01
C HIS A 701 -1.56 6.91 33.02
N TRP A 702 -0.24 7.05 32.85
CA TRP A 702 0.40 7.97 31.90
C TRP A 702 1.73 7.37 31.39
N PRO A 703 2.13 7.61 30.13
CA PRO A 703 3.35 7.04 29.56
C PRO A 703 4.64 7.62 30.16
N LEU A 704 4.61 8.84 30.69
CA LEU A 704 5.76 9.51 31.32
C LEU A 704 7.08 9.35 30.52
N PRO A 705 7.14 9.80 29.25
CA PRO A 705 8.30 9.58 28.37
C PRO A 705 9.62 10.17 28.91
N ARG A 706 9.56 11.08 29.88
CA ARG A 706 10.75 11.58 30.60
C ARG A 706 11.42 10.53 31.49
N ILE A 707 10.67 9.54 31.96
CA ILE A 707 11.17 8.40 32.74
C ILE A 707 11.55 7.25 31.81
N ASP A 708 10.85 7.14 30.67
CA ASP A 708 11.05 6.14 29.62
C ASP A 708 11.04 4.67 30.13
N ARG A 709 10.07 4.37 31.01
CA ARG A 709 9.89 3.04 31.62
C ARG A 709 8.53 2.42 31.35
N TYR A 710 7.70 3.03 30.52
CA TYR A 710 6.34 2.56 30.28
C TYR A 710 6.28 1.22 29.53
N VAL A 711 7.25 0.93 28.65
CA VAL A 711 7.37 -0.40 28.00
C VAL A 711 7.68 -1.48 29.04
N ALA A 712 8.73 -1.28 29.84
CA ALA A 712 9.09 -2.21 30.92
C ALA A 712 7.96 -2.40 31.95
N SER A 713 7.23 -1.32 32.29
CA SER A 713 6.06 -1.39 33.16
C SER A 713 4.95 -2.23 32.54
N PHE A 714 4.73 -2.11 31.23
CA PHE A 714 3.74 -2.91 30.51
C PHE A 714 4.13 -4.39 30.47
N GLU A 715 5.41 -4.72 30.24
CA GLU A 715 5.93 -6.09 30.36
C GLU A 715 5.70 -6.69 31.75
N SER A 716 5.95 -5.91 32.81
CA SER A 716 5.68 -6.35 34.19
C SER A 716 4.18 -6.55 34.45
N MET A 717 3.31 -5.76 33.82
CA MET A 717 1.86 -5.97 33.86
C MET A 717 1.44 -7.26 33.13
N LEU A 718 2.03 -7.56 31.97
CA LEU A 718 1.83 -8.82 31.25
C LEU A 718 2.21 -10.02 32.14
N ALA A 719 3.37 -9.95 32.82
CA ALA A 719 3.77 -10.99 33.76
C ALA A 719 2.78 -11.15 34.94
N CYS A 720 2.17 -10.06 35.42
CA CYS A 720 1.12 -10.12 36.44
C CYS A 720 -0.18 -10.75 35.93
N ARG A 721 -0.54 -10.48 34.67
CA ARG A 721 -1.68 -11.13 34.00
C ARG A 721 -1.44 -12.63 33.91
N ASP A 722 -0.26 -13.03 33.45
CA ASP A 722 0.09 -14.43 33.27
C ASP A 722 0.18 -15.17 34.62
N ALA A 723 0.47 -14.45 35.70
CA ALA A 723 0.39 -14.95 37.07
C ALA A 723 -1.04 -15.01 37.65
N GLY A 724 -2.06 -14.59 36.88
CA GLY A 724 -3.47 -14.62 37.28
C GLY A 724 -3.89 -13.50 38.23
N LEU A 725 -3.06 -12.47 38.44
CA LEU A 725 -3.39 -11.35 39.33
C LEU A 725 -4.31 -10.31 38.67
N VAL A 726 -4.29 -10.23 37.34
CA VAL A 726 -5.16 -9.34 36.56
C VAL A 726 -5.62 -10.05 35.27
N ARG A 727 -6.84 -9.78 34.81
CA ARG A 727 -7.39 -10.40 33.60
C ARG A 727 -6.95 -9.70 32.31
N TYR A 728 -6.94 -8.37 32.29
CA TYR A 728 -6.55 -7.54 31.14
C TYR A 728 -5.55 -6.47 31.55
N VAL A 729 -4.62 -6.14 30.66
CA VAL A 729 -3.68 -5.03 30.83
C VAL A 729 -3.83 -4.04 29.70
N GLY A 730 -3.76 -2.76 30.04
CA GLY A 730 -3.93 -1.68 29.07
C GLY A 730 -3.16 -0.44 29.47
N VAL A 731 -3.47 0.66 28.79
CA VAL A 731 -2.82 1.95 28.97
C VAL A 731 -3.85 3.07 29.05
N SER A 732 -3.43 4.23 29.55
CA SER A 732 -4.23 5.44 29.56
C SER A 732 -3.40 6.64 29.14
N ASN A 733 -3.99 7.50 28.31
CA ASN A 733 -3.36 8.71 27.78
C ASN A 733 -2.16 8.45 26.86
N PHE A 734 -2.14 7.30 26.16
CA PHE A 734 -1.10 7.00 25.19
C PHE A 734 -1.47 7.58 23.82
N LEU A 735 -0.45 8.09 23.13
CA LEU A 735 -0.54 8.63 21.77
C LEU A 735 -0.03 7.56 20.79
N GLU A 736 -0.30 7.73 19.50
CA GLU A 736 0.06 6.77 18.45
C GLU A 736 1.49 6.23 18.57
N HIS A 737 2.49 7.12 18.64
CA HIS A 737 3.90 6.70 18.73
C HIS A 737 4.23 5.90 19.99
N HIS A 738 3.54 6.16 21.11
CA HIS A 738 3.70 5.35 22.34
C HIS A 738 3.11 3.95 22.15
N LEU A 739 1.92 3.85 21.54
CA LEU A 739 1.23 2.58 21.29
C LEU A 739 2.05 1.69 20.34
N ARG A 740 2.49 2.23 19.20
CA ARG A 740 3.30 1.50 18.23
C ARG A 740 4.60 0.97 18.86
N ARG A 741 5.22 1.76 19.75
CA ARG A 741 6.43 1.33 20.46
C ARG A 741 6.17 0.21 21.47
N VAL A 742 5.09 0.28 22.26
CA VAL A 742 4.71 -0.83 23.17
C VAL A 742 4.51 -2.12 22.38
N VAL A 743 3.78 -2.07 21.26
CA VAL A 743 3.54 -3.24 20.40
C VAL A 743 4.84 -3.78 19.82
N ALA A 744 5.69 -2.89 19.28
CA ALA A 744 6.95 -3.28 18.65
C ALA A 744 7.93 -3.93 19.64
N GLU A 745 8.00 -3.44 20.87
CA GLU A 745 8.98 -3.92 21.86
C GLU A 745 8.47 -5.10 22.71
N THR A 746 7.17 -5.16 23.00
CA THR A 746 6.61 -6.25 23.84
C THR A 746 5.97 -7.37 23.04
N GLY A 747 5.70 -7.15 21.75
CA GLY A 747 4.99 -8.11 20.89
C GLY A 747 3.48 -8.18 21.15
N GLU A 748 2.93 -7.41 22.09
CA GLU A 748 1.52 -7.43 22.44
C GLU A 748 0.89 -6.03 22.48
N ALA A 749 -0.32 -5.91 21.92
CA ALA A 749 -1.08 -4.67 21.97
C ALA A 749 -1.81 -4.52 23.33
N PRO A 750 -1.84 -3.30 23.91
CA PRO A 750 -2.71 -3.00 25.05
C PRO A 750 -4.16 -3.39 24.77
N ALA A 751 -4.84 -4.03 25.72
CA ALA A 751 -6.25 -4.39 25.53
C ALA A 751 -7.13 -3.14 25.41
N VAL A 752 -6.83 -2.11 26.21
CA VAL A 752 -7.56 -0.84 26.26
C VAL A 752 -6.57 0.32 26.22
N ASN A 753 -6.93 1.39 25.49
CA ASN A 753 -6.37 2.72 25.68
C ASN A 753 -7.47 3.66 26.18
N GLN A 754 -7.37 4.07 27.45
CA GLN A 754 -8.31 4.98 28.08
C GLN A 754 -7.86 6.44 27.88
N ILE A 755 -8.60 7.23 27.12
CA ILE A 755 -8.25 8.60 26.74
C ILE A 755 -9.33 9.61 27.15
N GLN A 756 -8.97 10.90 27.24
CA GLN A 756 -9.98 11.94 27.45
C GLN A 756 -10.74 12.21 26.16
N MET A 757 -12.05 12.04 26.19
CA MET A 757 -12.91 12.27 25.04
C MET A 757 -14.27 12.78 25.48
N ASP A 758 -14.81 13.70 24.70
CA ASP A 758 -16.20 14.18 24.70
C ASP A 758 -16.49 14.73 23.29
N PRO A 759 -17.73 15.13 22.95
CA PRO A 759 -18.05 15.67 21.62
C PRO A 759 -17.11 16.81 21.17
N SER A 760 -16.67 17.67 22.08
CA SER A 760 -15.72 18.76 21.76
C SER A 760 -14.26 18.32 21.59
N LEU A 761 -13.96 17.04 21.87
CA LEU A 761 -12.61 16.48 21.87
C LEU A 761 -12.63 15.01 21.41
N ALA A 762 -12.95 14.77 20.14
CA ALA A 762 -13.18 13.42 19.61
C ALA A 762 -11.94 12.52 19.46
N ARG A 763 -10.72 13.06 19.61
CA ARG A 763 -9.42 12.33 19.61
C ARG A 763 -9.19 11.42 18.38
N ILE A 764 -9.62 11.84 17.20
CA ILE A 764 -9.61 11.04 15.96
C ILE A 764 -8.25 10.37 15.64
N PRO A 765 -7.08 11.05 15.68
CA PRO A 765 -5.81 10.39 15.33
C PRO A 765 -5.44 9.22 16.26
N VAL A 766 -5.71 9.36 17.57
CA VAL A 766 -5.42 8.31 18.56
C VAL A 766 -6.39 7.14 18.42
N ARG A 767 -7.67 7.43 18.09
CA ARG A 767 -8.67 6.38 17.84
C ARG A 767 -8.35 5.55 16.60
N ARG A 768 -7.95 6.19 15.51
CA ARG A 768 -7.48 5.49 14.31
C ARG A 768 -6.30 4.58 14.63
N ALA A 769 -5.32 5.06 15.39
CA ALA A 769 -4.19 4.24 15.81
C ALA A 769 -4.62 3.07 16.72
N ASN A 770 -5.59 3.28 17.61
CA ASN A 770 -6.16 2.21 18.43
C ASN A 770 -6.81 1.13 17.53
N ASP A 771 -7.63 1.52 16.55
CA ASP A 771 -8.34 0.60 15.65
C ASP A 771 -7.36 -0.20 14.78
N GLU A 772 -6.34 0.45 14.20
CA GLU A 772 -5.29 -0.20 13.40
C GLU A 772 -4.51 -1.26 14.20
N LEU A 773 -4.34 -1.03 15.51
CA LEU A 773 -3.59 -1.92 16.41
C LEU A 773 -4.50 -2.91 17.17
N GLY A 774 -5.81 -2.89 16.95
CA GLY A 774 -6.78 -3.75 17.65
C GLY A 774 -6.99 -3.42 19.13
N ILE A 775 -6.75 -2.16 19.54
CA ILE A 775 -6.84 -1.66 20.91
C ILE A 775 -8.24 -1.06 21.15
N PHE A 776 -8.93 -1.45 22.22
CA PHE A 776 -10.26 -0.91 22.51
C PHE A 776 -10.21 0.49 23.16
N THR A 777 -11.07 1.41 22.73
CA THR A 777 -11.08 2.79 23.25
C THR A 777 -12.05 2.93 24.43
N GLN A 778 -11.56 3.44 25.56
CA GLN A 778 -12.40 3.91 26.68
C GLN A 778 -12.25 5.43 26.85
N SER A 779 -13.33 6.10 27.25
CA SER A 779 -13.32 7.55 27.54
C SER A 779 -13.34 7.81 29.04
N TRP A 780 -12.39 8.61 29.54
CA TRP A 780 -12.46 9.19 30.88
C TRP A 780 -12.91 10.66 30.82
N SER A 781 -13.66 11.09 31.84
CA SER A 781 -14.39 12.38 31.85
C SER A 781 -15.27 12.59 30.60
N PRO A 782 -16.15 11.63 30.25
CA PRO A 782 -16.95 11.68 29.03
C PRO A 782 -17.95 12.85 28.96
N LEU A 783 -18.25 13.48 30.11
CA LEU A 783 -19.13 14.64 30.21
C LEU A 783 -18.33 15.97 30.28
N GLY A 784 -17.03 15.94 30.02
CA GLY A 784 -16.14 17.09 30.13
C GLY A 784 -16.06 17.68 31.54
N ARG A 785 -15.77 18.97 31.64
CA ARG A 785 -15.84 19.76 32.90
C ARG A 785 -17.23 20.37 33.18
N GLY A 786 -18.26 19.95 32.43
CA GLY A 786 -19.62 20.47 32.51
C GLY A 786 -20.02 21.31 31.29
N ASP A 787 -19.06 21.92 30.60
CA ASP A 787 -19.32 22.82 29.46
C ASP A 787 -20.05 22.14 28.29
N VAL A 788 -19.82 20.83 28.09
CA VAL A 788 -20.49 20.03 27.05
C VAL A 788 -21.96 19.74 27.38
N LEU A 789 -22.35 19.77 28.66
CA LEU A 789 -23.73 19.54 29.10
C LEU A 789 -24.60 20.79 28.94
N ASP A 790 -23.97 21.97 29.02
CA ASP A 790 -24.60 23.27 28.80
C ASP A 790 -24.60 23.66 27.31
N ASN A 791 -24.10 22.79 26.43
CA ASN A 791 -24.10 22.99 24.99
C ASN A 791 -25.54 22.96 24.45
N ALA A 792 -25.89 23.97 23.65
CA ALA A 792 -27.23 24.15 23.12
C ALA A 792 -27.71 22.98 22.25
N VAL A 793 -26.82 22.42 21.42
CA VAL A 793 -27.12 21.27 20.54
C VAL A 793 -27.42 20.03 21.37
N VAL A 794 -26.59 19.76 22.38
CA VAL A 794 -26.83 18.65 23.33
C VAL A 794 -28.17 18.85 24.06
N GLY A 795 -28.48 20.08 24.46
CA GLY A 795 -29.76 20.44 25.08
C GLY A 795 -30.97 20.26 24.16
N GLU A 796 -30.83 20.57 22.87
CA GLU A 796 -31.86 20.40 21.85
C GLU A 796 -32.14 18.93 21.56
N ILE A 797 -31.08 18.13 21.33
CA ILE A 797 -31.19 16.68 21.14
C ILE A 797 -31.84 16.04 22.36
N ALA A 798 -31.42 16.44 23.57
CA ALA A 798 -32.01 15.97 24.82
C ALA A 798 -33.51 16.30 24.89
N GLY A 799 -33.90 17.52 24.52
CA GLY A 799 -35.29 17.95 24.46
C GLY A 799 -36.13 17.18 23.43
N ARG A 800 -35.57 16.91 22.24
CA ARG A 800 -36.23 16.18 21.16
C ARG A 800 -36.45 14.71 21.50
N ILE A 801 -35.43 14.05 22.06
CA ILE A 801 -35.49 12.63 22.45
C ILE A 801 -36.24 12.43 23.77
N GLY A 802 -36.33 13.47 24.60
CA GLY A 802 -36.96 13.40 25.92
C GLY A 802 -36.04 12.78 26.97
N CYS A 803 -34.74 13.05 26.89
CA CYS A 803 -33.73 12.59 27.84
C CYS A 803 -32.92 13.78 28.41
N THR A 804 -31.91 13.50 29.25
CA THR A 804 -31.03 14.54 29.80
C THR A 804 -29.82 14.80 28.88
N PRO A 805 -29.22 16.01 28.89
CA PRO A 805 -27.98 16.29 28.15
C PRO A 805 -26.85 15.29 28.42
N ALA A 806 -26.72 14.84 29.66
CA ALA A 806 -25.74 13.82 30.03
C ALA A 806 -26.00 12.48 29.33
N GLN A 807 -27.27 12.08 29.15
CA GLN A 807 -27.61 10.86 28.42
C GLN A 807 -27.26 10.95 26.94
N VAL A 808 -27.49 12.09 26.29
CA VAL A 808 -27.11 12.32 24.89
C VAL A 808 -25.61 12.13 24.70
N VAL A 809 -24.80 12.79 25.54
CA VAL A 809 -23.33 12.73 25.44
C VAL A 809 -22.79 11.31 25.67
N LEU A 810 -23.40 10.57 26.59
CA LEU A 810 -23.00 9.18 26.85
C LEU A 810 -23.43 8.25 25.72
N ALA A 811 -24.63 8.42 25.16
CA ALA A 811 -25.10 7.68 24.00
C ALA A 811 -24.23 7.94 22.75
N TRP A 812 -23.72 9.18 22.59
CA TRP A 812 -22.78 9.54 21.53
C TRP A 812 -21.48 8.72 21.61
N HIS A 813 -20.90 8.56 22.81
CA HIS A 813 -19.71 7.71 22.97
C HIS A 813 -19.99 6.26 22.57
N VAL A 814 -21.13 5.71 23.03
CA VAL A 814 -21.53 4.32 22.75
C VAL A 814 -21.74 4.11 21.26
N ALA A 815 -22.40 5.04 20.58
CA ALA A 815 -22.62 4.97 19.14
C ALA A 815 -21.32 4.99 18.32
N GLN A 816 -20.25 5.58 18.86
CA GLN A 816 -18.92 5.60 18.26
C GLN A 816 -18.05 4.39 18.64
N GLY A 817 -18.62 3.38 19.29
CA GLY A 817 -17.89 2.18 19.74
C GLY A 817 -16.95 2.43 20.92
N VAL A 818 -17.16 3.53 21.67
CA VAL A 818 -16.34 3.92 22.83
C VAL A 818 -17.12 3.64 24.13
N VAL A 819 -16.45 3.10 25.15
CA VAL A 819 -17.06 2.93 26.49
C VAL A 819 -16.78 4.15 27.36
N PRO A 820 -17.80 4.95 27.73
CA PRO A 820 -17.63 6.10 28.60
C PRO A 820 -17.58 5.71 30.08
N VAL A 821 -16.68 6.35 30.84
CA VAL A 821 -16.54 6.21 32.29
C VAL A 821 -17.05 7.48 32.98
N ALA A 822 -18.35 7.52 33.27
CA ALA A 822 -19.03 8.68 33.86
C ALA A 822 -18.90 8.68 35.38
N ARG A 823 -18.74 9.86 35.99
CA ARG A 823 -18.62 10.00 37.45
C ARG A 823 -19.86 10.68 38.05
N SER A 824 -20.47 10.07 39.06
CA SER A 824 -21.54 10.68 39.86
C SER A 824 -21.63 10.03 41.25
N ALA A 825 -21.82 10.84 42.29
CA ALA A 825 -22.16 10.39 43.65
C ALA A 825 -23.65 10.57 44.01
N ASN A 826 -24.46 11.03 43.06
CA ASN A 826 -25.90 11.19 43.24
C ASN A 826 -26.62 9.98 42.60
N PRO A 827 -27.39 9.19 43.37
CA PRO A 827 -28.08 8.00 42.87
C PRO A 827 -29.02 8.28 41.68
N THR A 828 -29.69 9.43 41.66
CA THR A 828 -30.58 9.81 40.55
C THR A 828 -29.78 9.98 39.26
N ARG A 829 -28.66 10.71 39.31
CA ARG A 829 -27.78 10.90 38.14
C ARG A 829 -27.10 9.60 37.69
N GLN A 830 -26.82 8.69 38.62
CA GLN A 830 -26.27 7.38 38.29
C GLN A 830 -27.29 6.56 37.46
N ALA A 831 -28.56 6.56 37.87
CA ALA A 831 -29.63 5.91 37.12
C ALA A 831 -29.87 6.59 35.75
N GLU A 832 -29.83 7.93 35.69
CA GLU A 832 -29.94 8.68 34.43
C GLU A 832 -28.82 8.31 33.46
N ASN A 833 -27.55 8.29 33.91
CA ASN A 833 -26.42 7.91 33.08
C ASN A 833 -26.54 6.48 32.53
N LEU A 834 -27.04 5.53 33.31
CA LEU A 834 -27.26 4.14 32.84
C LEU A 834 -28.35 4.07 31.77
N ALA A 835 -29.42 4.84 31.94
CA ALA A 835 -30.49 4.93 30.94
C ALA A 835 -30.04 5.56 29.62
N ALA A 836 -28.82 6.11 29.52
CA ALA A 836 -28.22 6.52 28.24
C ALA A 836 -28.03 5.34 27.28
N LEU A 837 -27.90 4.11 27.79
CA LEU A 837 -27.77 2.91 26.96
C LEU A 837 -29.03 2.58 26.16
N ASP A 838 -30.18 3.08 26.61
CA ASP A 838 -31.48 2.93 25.93
C ASP A 838 -31.75 4.10 24.97
N VAL A 839 -30.86 5.09 24.90
CA VAL A 839 -30.98 6.26 24.01
C VAL A 839 -30.35 5.93 22.66
N THR A 840 -31.18 5.83 21.64
CA THR A 840 -30.72 5.73 20.25
C THR A 840 -30.61 7.14 19.66
N LEU A 841 -29.38 7.52 19.28
CA LEU A 841 -29.11 8.73 18.53
C LEU A 841 -29.24 8.44 17.02
N SER A 842 -29.81 9.36 16.23
CA SER A 842 -29.80 9.27 14.76
C SER A 842 -28.40 9.57 14.22
N GLY A 843 -28.18 9.36 12.91
CA GLY A 843 -26.95 9.83 12.25
C GLY A 843 -26.76 11.35 12.40
N GLU A 844 -27.85 12.11 12.39
CA GLU A 844 -27.92 13.56 12.63
C GLU A 844 -27.42 13.94 14.03
N ASP A 845 -27.71 13.11 15.04
CA ASP A 845 -27.36 13.34 16.45
C ASP A 845 -25.91 12.97 16.80
N ILE A 846 -25.28 12.11 15.99
CA ILE A 846 -23.92 11.62 16.20
C ILE A 846 -22.99 12.39 15.28
N GLU A 847 -22.85 13.70 15.56
CA GLU A 847 -22.03 14.68 14.81
C GLU A 847 -21.87 14.32 13.33
N ALA A 848 -23.00 14.33 12.63
CA ALA A 848 -22.97 14.65 11.23
C ALA A 848 -22.77 16.17 11.10
N LEU A 849 -21.89 16.62 10.22
CA LEU A 849 -21.85 18.03 9.84
C LEU A 849 -23.17 18.37 9.14
N ASN A 850 -23.93 19.30 9.69
CA ASN A 850 -25.11 19.85 9.03
C ASN A 850 -24.66 20.81 7.93
N ILE A 851 -24.76 20.34 6.69
CA ILE A 851 -24.31 21.09 5.51
C ILE A 851 -25.49 21.63 4.72
N GLY A 852 -25.46 22.93 4.42
CA GLY A 852 -26.40 23.56 3.50
C GLY A 852 -25.84 23.70 2.09
N ILE A 853 -26.71 23.68 1.07
CA ILE A 853 -26.34 23.94 -0.32
C ILE A 853 -26.88 25.30 -0.76
N VAL A 854 -25.99 26.25 -1.06
CA VAL A 854 -26.35 27.58 -1.55
C VAL A 854 -26.31 27.59 -3.08
N GLY A 855 -27.47 27.75 -3.72
CA GLY A 855 -27.65 27.73 -5.17
C GLY A 855 -28.01 26.34 -5.70
N CYS A 856 -29.19 26.21 -6.32
CA CYS A 856 -29.72 24.93 -6.80
C CYS A 856 -29.55 24.78 -8.32
N GLY A 857 -28.41 25.25 -8.84
CA GLY A 857 -28.06 25.24 -10.26
C GLY A 857 -27.47 23.91 -10.74
N LYS A 858 -26.92 23.91 -11.95
CA LYS A 858 -26.43 22.69 -12.64
C LYS A 858 -25.38 21.91 -11.83
N ILE A 859 -24.49 22.60 -11.11
CA ILE A 859 -23.40 21.97 -10.34
C ILE A 859 -23.85 21.46 -8.97
N ALA A 860 -24.93 22.03 -8.41
CA ALA A 860 -25.43 21.69 -7.08
C ALA A 860 -25.76 20.20 -6.95
N GLY A 861 -26.24 19.56 -8.03
CA GLY A 861 -26.54 18.13 -8.03
C GLY A 861 -25.32 17.23 -7.85
N ASN A 862 -24.11 17.68 -8.23
CA ASN A 862 -22.86 16.97 -7.91
C ASN A 862 -22.55 17.08 -6.42
N HIS A 863 -22.65 18.29 -5.87
CA HIS A 863 -22.41 18.54 -4.45
C HIS A 863 -23.37 17.78 -3.56
N ALA A 864 -24.67 17.78 -3.87
CA ALA A 864 -25.65 17.01 -3.11
C ALA A 864 -25.31 15.51 -3.10
N ARG A 865 -24.97 14.92 -4.26
CA ARG A 865 -24.57 13.51 -4.35
C ARG A 865 -23.27 13.22 -3.60
N ALA A 866 -22.28 14.11 -3.68
CA ALA A 866 -21.01 13.97 -2.97
C ALA A 866 -21.19 14.05 -1.45
N LEU A 867 -21.90 15.06 -0.95
CA LEU A 867 -22.19 15.25 0.47
C LEU A 867 -22.93 14.05 1.07
N GLN A 868 -23.90 13.48 0.34
CA GLN A 868 -24.67 12.30 0.77
C GLN A 868 -23.86 11.00 0.86
N GLN A 869 -22.67 10.96 0.24
CA GLN A 869 -21.78 9.80 0.29
C GLN A 869 -20.74 9.89 1.41
N VAL A 870 -20.61 11.04 2.07
CA VAL A 870 -19.61 11.26 3.12
C VAL A 870 -20.17 10.84 4.49
N PRO A 871 -19.54 9.88 5.20
CA PRO A 871 -19.95 9.52 6.55
C PRO A 871 -19.81 10.70 7.52
N GLY A 872 -20.80 10.92 8.38
CA GLY A 872 -20.78 12.05 9.31
C GLY A 872 -21.02 13.40 8.63
N VAL A 873 -21.76 13.42 7.52
CA VAL A 873 -22.28 14.63 6.87
C VAL A 873 -23.77 14.44 6.61
N GLU A 874 -24.55 15.49 6.87
CA GLU A 874 -25.97 15.52 6.59
C GLU A 874 -26.34 16.81 5.84
N VAL A 875 -27.12 16.68 4.76
CA VAL A 875 -27.59 17.84 4.00
C VAL A 875 -28.97 18.27 4.49
N ILE A 876 -29.03 19.29 5.33
CA ILE A 876 -30.27 19.68 6.03
C ILE A 876 -31.08 20.77 5.31
N GLY A 877 -30.50 21.44 4.31
CA GLY A 877 -31.22 22.45 3.55
C GLY A 877 -30.52 22.90 2.27
N CYS A 878 -31.30 23.48 1.36
CA CYS A 878 -30.80 24.20 0.20
C CYS A 878 -31.53 25.54 -0.02
N CYS A 879 -30.89 26.48 -0.71
CA CYS A 879 -31.55 27.73 -1.08
C CYS A 879 -31.32 28.14 -2.53
N ASP A 880 -32.34 28.76 -3.12
CA ASP A 880 -32.27 29.45 -4.41
C ASP A 880 -33.27 30.62 -4.40
N PRO A 881 -32.93 31.79 -4.98
CA PRO A 881 -33.89 32.89 -5.13
C PRO A 881 -35.20 32.47 -5.81
N ASP A 882 -35.14 31.46 -6.68
CA ASP A 882 -36.30 30.73 -7.20
C ASP A 882 -36.67 29.59 -6.25
N LEU A 883 -37.63 29.85 -5.35
CA LEU A 883 -38.13 28.84 -4.40
C LEU A 883 -38.63 27.56 -5.09
N GLY A 884 -39.22 27.67 -6.28
CA GLY A 884 -39.71 26.50 -7.02
C GLY A 884 -38.55 25.57 -7.37
N ARG A 885 -37.44 26.14 -7.85
CA ARG A 885 -36.21 25.39 -8.12
C ARG A 885 -35.60 24.79 -6.86
N ALA A 886 -35.56 25.53 -5.76
CA ALA A 886 -35.07 25.01 -4.49
C ALA A 886 -35.90 23.80 -4.02
N GLN A 887 -37.23 23.88 -4.12
CA GLN A 887 -38.15 22.79 -3.76
C GLN A 887 -38.00 21.57 -4.68
N GLU A 888 -37.87 21.77 -5.99
CA GLU A 888 -37.63 20.69 -6.95
C GLU A 888 -36.28 20.01 -6.68
N PHE A 889 -35.23 20.79 -6.43
CA PHE A 889 -33.90 20.27 -6.11
C PHE A 889 -33.90 19.49 -4.78
N ALA A 890 -34.53 20.03 -3.75
CA ALA A 890 -34.66 19.36 -2.46
C ALA A 890 -35.44 18.05 -2.58
N ALA A 891 -36.54 18.04 -3.34
CA ALA A 891 -37.30 16.81 -3.59
C ALA A 891 -36.49 15.77 -4.36
N LEU A 892 -35.73 16.19 -5.37
CA LEU A 892 -34.88 15.29 -6.17
C LEU A 892 -33.78 14.62 -5.34
N HIS A 893 -33.20 15.35 -4.40
CA HIS A 893 -32.10 14.89 -3.57
C HIS A 893 -32.52 14.49 -2.15
N SER A 894 -33.81 14.44 -1.83
CA SER A 894 -34.29 14.13 -0.47
C SER A 894 -33.73 15.06 0.62
N ILE A 895 -33.59 16.36 0.32
CA ILE A 895 -33.12 17.38 1.27
C ILE A 895 -34.32 17.89 2.08
N PRO A 896 -34.24 17.99 3.43
CA PRO A 896 -35.39 18.30 4.28
C PRO A 896 -35.98 19.70 4.10
N SER A 897 -35.16 20.69 3.75
CA SER A 897 -35.56 22.10 3.71
C SER A 897 -35.15 22.79 2.40
N ALA A 898 -36.03 23.64 1.88
CA ALA A 898 -35.81 24.46 0.71
C ALA A 898 -36.29 25.89 0.96
N VAL A 899 -35.38 26.87 0.87
CA VAL A 899 -35.63 28.28 1.25
C VAL A 899 -35.22 29.27 0.14
N ARG A 900 -35.61 30.54 0.29
CA ARG A 900 -35.43 31.56 -0.77
C ARG A 900 -34.11 32.32 -0.70
N SER A 901 -33.49 32.39 0.47
CA SER A 901 -32.31 33.22 0.69
C SER A 901 -31.24 32.49 1.50
N VAL A 902 -30.02 33.00 1.39
CA VAL A 902 -28.88 32.55 2.18
C VAL A 902 -29.14 32.75 3.67
N ASP A 903 -29.71 33.90 4.06
CA ASP A 903 -30.09 34.18 5.46
C ASP A 903 -31.10 33.16 6.01
N GLU A 904 -32.11 32.79 5.22
CA GLU A 904 -33.08 31.76 5.61
C GLU A 904 -32.42 30.38 5.76
N LEU A 905 -31.40 30.10 4.95
CA LEU A 905 -30.68 28.83 4.98
C LEU A 905 -29.72 28.74 6.17
N LEU A 906 -28.95 29.80 6.41
CA LEU A 906 -28.06 29.93 7.57
C LEU A 906 -28.86 29.86 8.89
N ALA A 907 -30.09 30.37 8.89
CA ALA A 907 -31.00 30.28 10.04
C ALA A 907 -31.46 28.84 10.37
N LEU A 908 -31.16 27.83 9.54
CA LEU A 908 -31.41 26.42 9.84
C LEU A 908 -30.39 25.80 10.82
N GLY A 909 -29.30 26.51 11.14
CA GLY A 909 -28.26 26.01 12.06
C GLY A 909 -27.25 25.10 11.38
N LEU A 910 -26.65 25.56 10.29
CA LEU A 910 -25.61 24.82 9.56
C LEU A 910 -24.26 24.88 10.28
N ASP A 911 -23.48 23.79 10.20
CA ASP A 911 -22.07 23.78 10.55
C ASP A 911 -21.19 24.24 9.38
N ALA A 912 -21.58 23.84 8.17
CA ALA A 912 -20.92 24.27 6.93
C ALA A 912 -21.93 24.51 5.81
N CYS A 913 -21.50 25.19 4.74
CA CYS A 913 -22.26 25.25 3.51
C CYS A 913 -21.34 25.08 2.29
N THR A 914 -21.91 24.49 1.25
CA THR A 914 -21.31 24.53 -0.09
C THR A 914 -21.95 25.63 -0.92
N VAL A 915 -21.12 26.42 -1.59
CA VAL A 915 -21.54 27.56 -2.42
C VAL A 915 -21.48 27.14 -3.89
N CYS A 916 -22.65 26.93 -4.49
CA CYS A 916 -22.87 26.46 -5.86
C CYS A 916 -23.50 27.55 -6.76
N THR A 917 -23.42 28.83 -6.35
CA THR A 917 -23.98 29.98 -7.07
C THR A 917 -23.08 30.42 -8.24
N PRO A 918 -23.53 31.34 -9.10
CA PRO A 918 -22.63 32.02 -10.03
C PRO A 918 -21.55 32.86 -9.32
N HIS A 919 -20.38 32.99 -9.94
CA HIS A 919 -19.17 33.56 -9.31
C HIS A 919 -19.33 34.98 -8.73
N PRO A 920 -20.13 35.90 -9.32
CA PRO A 920 -20.33 37.24 -8.74
C PRO A 920 -21.00 37.23 -7.37
N VAL A 921 -21.68 36.14 -7.03
CA VAL A 921 -22.47 36.01 -5.79
C VAL A 921 -21.67 35.30 -4.70
N HIS A 922 -20.52 34.69 -5.03
CA HIS A 922 -19.68 33.98 -4.06
C HIS A 922 -19.29 34.88 -2.89
N GLU A 923 -18.83 36.11 -3.14
CA GLU A 923 -18.40 37.02 -2.07
C GLU A 923 -19.52 37.27 -1.06
N GLU A 924 -20.72 37.62 -1.54
CA GLU A 924 -21.87 37.89 -0.68
C GLU A 924 -22.21 36.68 0.18
N VAL A 925 -22.22 35.48 -0.40
CA VAL A 925 -22.54 34.23 0.30
C VAL A 925 -21.46 33.87 1.32
N VAL A 926 -20.18 33.92 0.92
CA VAL A 926 -19.07 33.53 1.78
C VAL A 926 -18.90 34.50 2.95
N VAL A 927 -19.08 35.81 2.71
CA VAL A 927 -19.08 36.80 3.78
C VAL A 927 -20.27 36.60 4.73
N ALA A 928 -21.47 36.34 4.20
CA ALA A 928 -22.65 36.06 5.04
C ALA A 928 -22.46 34.79 5.89
N ALA A 929 -21.92 33.71 5.30
CA ALA A 929 -21.62 32.48 6.01
C ALA A 929 -20.52 32.69 7.07
N ALA A 930 -19.46 33.42 6.75
CA ALA A 930 -18.40 33.78 7.70
C ALA A 930 -18.92 34.63 8.86
N ASP A 931 -19.74 35.64 8.58
CA ASP A 931 -20.36 36.47 9.62
C ASP A 931 -21.34 35.67 10.50
N ALA A 932 -21.90 34.57 9.97
CA ALA A 932 -22.70 33.60 10.71
C ALA A 932 -21.87 32.49 11.40
N GLY A 933 -20.54 32.45 11.20
CA GLY A 933 -19.66 31.42 11.77
C GLY A 933 -19.74 30.06 11.09
N VAL A 934 -20.32 29.97 9.89
CA VAL A 934 -20.52 28.73 9.13
C VAL A 934 -19.32 28.47 8.22
N HIS A 935 -18.78 27.26 8.24
CA HIS A 935 -17.66 26.86 7.37
C HIS A 935 -18.07 26.82 5.90
N VAL A 936 -17.13 27.08 4.98
CA VAL A 936 -17.47 27.26 3.56
C VAL A 936 -16.61 26.40 2.65
N LEU A 937 -17.26 25.60 1.79
CA LEU A 937 -16.67 25.03 0.58
C LEU A 937 -17.24 25.75 -0.65
N CYS A 938 -16.45 26.60 -1.30
CA CYS A 938 -16.93 27.43 -2.41
C CYS A 938 -16.60 26.81 -3.77
N GLU A 939 -17.52 26.90 -4.73
CA GLU A 939 -17.22 26.58 -6.12
C GLU A 939 -16.17 27.51 -6.72
N LYS A 940 -15.53 27.02 -7.77
CA LYS A 940 -14.54 27.75 -8.55
C LYS A 940 -15.18 28.48 -9.73
N PRO A 941 -14.58 29.57 -10.22
CA PRO A 941 -13.55 30.38 -9.55
C PRO A 941 -14.07 31.01 -8.26
N ILE A 942 -13.15 31.24 -7.31
CA ILE A 942 -13.47 31.81 -6.00
C ILE A 942 -14.24 33.13 -6.09
N ALA A 943 -13.89 34.00 -7.03
CA ALA A 943 -14.56 35.28 -7.29
C ALA A 943 -14.24 35.77 -8.71
N VAL A 944 -14.87 36.88 -9.13
CA VAL A 944 -14.61 37.54 -10.42
C VAL A 944 -13.37 38.44 -10.43
N ASP A 945 -12.92 38.89 -9.25
CA ASP A 945 -11.69 39.68 -9.09
C ASP A 945 -10.93 39.32 -7.80
N VAL A 946 -9.64 39.66 -7.79
CA VAL A 946 -8.74 39.33 -6.68
C VAL A 946 -9.11 40.05 -5.38
N ALA A 947 -9.66 41.25 -5.45
CA ALA A 947 -10.01 42.02 -4.26
C ALA A 947 -11.22 41.41 -3.54
N ALA A 948 -12.18 40.85 -4.29
CA ALA A 948 -13.28 40.06 -3.73
C ALA A 948 -12.76 38.80 -3.04
N ALA A 949 -11.86 38.06 -3.68
CA ALA A 949 -11.22 36.89 -3.08
C ALA A 949 -10.47 37.24 -1.78
N ASP A 950 -9.73 38.35 -1.77
CA ASP A 950 -9.03 38.84 -0.58
C ASP A 950 -10.02 39.16 0.56
N ARG A 951 -11.15 39.83 0.26
CA ARG A 951 -12.20 40.12 1.25
C ARG A 951 -12.87 38.86 1.79
N MET A 952 -13.08 37.85 0.95
CA MET A 952 -13.61 36.54 1.38
C MET A 952 -12.66 35.83 2.35
N ILE A 953 -11.37 35.81 2.04
CA ILE A 953 -10.33 35.22 2.91
C ILE A 953 -10.24 36.00 4.22
N GLU A 954 -10.23 37.33 4.17
CA GLU A 954 -10.22 38.18 5.37
C GLU A 954 -11.47 37.97 6.24
N ALA A 955 -12.63 37.74 5.62
CA ALA A 955 -13.86 37.41 6.34
C ALA A 955 -13.76 36.04 7.02
N ALA A 956 -13.28 35.03 6.30
CA ALA A 956 -13.08 33.69 6.85
C ALA A 956 -12.06 33.68 7.99
N ASP A 957 -10.91 34.34 7.82
CA ASP A 957 -9.86 34.49 8.83
C ASP A 957 -10.37 35.22 10.08
N ARG A 958 -11.15 36.30 9.88
CA ARG A 958 -11.74 37.08 10.98
C ARG A 958 -12.73 36.25 11.77
N ALA A 959 -13.54 35.43 11.09
CA ALA A 959 -14.53 34.55 11.70
C ALA A 959 -13.92 33.27 12.29
N GLY A 960 -12.69 32.91 11.89
CA GLY A 960 -12.04 31.67 12.30
C GLY A 960 -12.67 30.43 11.67
N ILE A 961 -13.29 30.57 10.49
CA ILE A 961 -13.92 29.45 9.78
C ILE A 961 -12.95 28.79 8.80
N THR A 962 -13.04 27.47 8.65
CA THR A 962 -12.48 26.74 7.52
C THR A 962 -13.09 27.21 6.20
N PHE A 963 -12.24 27.66 5.28
CA PHE A 963 -12.63 28.13 3.95
C PHE A 963 -11.86 27.38 2.84
N GLY A 964 -12.56 26.45 2.19
CA GLY A 964 -12.06 25.67 1.07
C GLY A 964 -12.66 26.12 -0.26
N VAL A 965 -12.00 25.78 -1.36
CA VAL A 965 -12.49 26.02 -2.73
C VAL A 965 -12.39 24.76 -3.56
N LEU A 966 -13.39 24.49 -4.40
CA LEU A 966 -13.46 23.25 -5.17
C LEU A 966 -12.43 23.23 -6.32
N PHE A 967 -11.39 22.40 -6.17
CA PHE A 967 -10.40 22.08 -7.20
C PHE A 967 -10.15 20.57 -7.16
N GLN A 968 -11.21 19.80 -7.42
CA GLN A 968 -11.27 18.36 -7.26
C GLN A 968 -10.24 17.60 -8.12
N ARG A 969 -9.72 18.23 -9.19
CA ARG A 969 -8.67 17.66 -10.05
C ARG A 969 -7.33 17.44 -9.31
N ARG A 970 -7.07 18.13 -8.19
CA ARG A 970 -5.92 17.83 -7.31
C ARG A 970 -6.00 16.43 -6.66
N PHE A 971 -7.20 15.84 -6.60
CA PHE A 971 -7.46 14.53 -5.99
C PHE A 971 -7.38 13.36 -6.99
N TRP A 972 -7.11 13.62 -8.27
CA TRP A 972 -6.85 12.54 -9.22
C TRP A 972 -5.58 11.78 -8.82
N PRO A 973 -5.59 10.44 -8.88
CA PRO A 973 -4.39 9.64 -8.68
C PRO A 973 -3.20 10.13 -9.50
N ALA A 974 -3.43 10.50 -10.77
CA ALA A 974 -2.39 11.04 -11.65
C ALA A 974 -1.82 12.39 -11.18
N ALA A 975 -2.65 13.29 -10.66
CA ALA A 975 -2.21 14.59 -10.15
C ALA A 975 -1.48 14.44 -8.81
N ARG A 976 -2.00 13.58 -7.92
CA ARG A 976 -1.35 13.19 -6.65
C ARG A 976 0.01 12.57 -6.89
N ARG A 977 0.12 11.67 -7.87
CA ARG A 977 1.39 11.05 -8.27
C ARG A 977 2.44 12.09 -8.67
N ILE A 978 2.06 13.10 -9.48
CA ILE A 978 2.96 14.21 -9.84
C ILE A 978 3.40 14.96 -8.58
N ARG A 979 2.45 15.32 -7.70
CA ARG A 979 2.75 16.05 -6.47
C ARG A 979 3.72 15.27 -5.58
N ASP A 980 3.41 14.01 -5.31
CA ASP A 980 4.24 13.13 -4.48
C ASP A 980 5.65 12.98 -5.11
N ALA A 981 5.76 12.86 -6.44
CA ALA A 981 7.06 12.81 -7.11
C ALA A 981 7.86 14.12 -7.07
N ILE A 982 7.19 15.28 -6.97
CA ILE A 982 7.85 16.57 -6.69
C ILE A 982 8.31 16.60 -5.23
N ASP A 983 7.45 16.21 -4.29
CA ASP A 983 7.73 16.20 -2.84
C ASP A 983 8.87 15.27 -2.46
N ASP A 984 8.87 14.06 -3.01
CA ASP A 984 9.92 13.06 -2.79
C ASP A 984 11.22 13.39 -3.54
N GLY A 985 11.24 14.46 -4.35
CA GLY A 985 12.41 14.90 -5.11
C GLY A 985 12.71 14.10 -6.39
N ARG A 986 11.85 13.15 -6.79
CA ARG A 986 12.01 12.34 -8.01
C ARG A 986 11.92 13.16 -9.30
N ILE A 987 11.02 14.15 -9.34
CA ILE A 987 10.97 15.17 -10.39
C ILE A 987 12.03 16.27 -10.13
N GLY A 988 12.48 16.40 -8.88
CA GLY A 988 13.30 17.52 -8.43
C GLY A 988 12.52 18.83 -8.42
N LEU A 989 13.23 19.95 -8.27
CA LEU A 989 12.59 21.27 -8.29
C LEU A 989 11.97 21.54 -9.68
N PRO A 990 10.68 21.87 -9.79
CA PRO A 990 10.03 22.19 -11.06
C PRO A 990 10.72 23.37 -11.78
N MET A 991 11.11 23.16 -13.03
CA MET A 991 11.81 24.14 -13.88
C MET A 991 10.92 24.70 -14.98
N LEU A 992 10.22 23.82 -15.71
CA LEU A 992 9.31 24.20 -16.78
C LEU A 992 7.92 23.64 -16.52
N GLY A 993 6.90 24.41 -16.85
CA GLY A 993 5.51 23.95 -16.80
C GLY A 993 4.75 24.28 -18.07
N GLU A 994 3.73 23.50 -18.39
CA GLU A 994 2.79 23.77 -19.48
C GLU A 994 1.38 23.46 -19.00
N ALA A 995 0.47 24.41 -19.14
CA ALA A 995 -0.97 24.14 -19.06
C ALA A 995 -1.59 24.36 -20.45
N SER A 996 -2.25 23.34 -20.97
CA SER A 996 -2.92 23.36 -22.28
C SER A 996 -4.38 22.99 -22.11
N VAL A 997 -5.28 23.90 -22.49
CA VAL A 997 -6.74 23.77 -22.35
C VAL A 997 -7.35 23.96 -23.73
N ILE A 998 -7.56 22.86 -24.44
CA ILE A 998 -7.98 22.88 -25.84
C ILE A 998 -9.36 22.24 -25.92
N LEU A 999 -10.39 23.03 -25.69
CA LEU A 999 -11.76 22.58 -25.55
C LEU A 999 -12.64 23.07 -26.71
N HIS A 1000 -13.76 22.39 -26.91
CA HIS A 1000 -14.84 22.85 -27.77
C HIS A 1000 -16.00 23.34 -26.91
N ARG A 1001 -16.52 24.54 -27.20
CA ARG A 1001 -17.85 24.96 -26.75
C ARG A 1001 -18.65 25.48 -27.95
N PRO A 1002 -19.88 25.02 -28.16
CA PRO A 1002 -20.74 25.61 -29.20
C PRO A 1002 -21.22 27.00 -28.75
N SER A 1003 -21.55 27.90 -29.67
CA SER A 1003 -22.08 29.23 -29.32
C SER A 1003 -23.36 29.19 -28.46
N SER A 1004 -24.12 28.09 -28.54
CA SER A 1004 -25.28 27.84 -27.68
C SER A 1004 -24.92 27.73 -26.20
N TYR A 1005 -23.69 27.32 -25.85
CA TYR A 1005 -23.20 27.30 -24.46
C TYR A 1005 -23.23 28.69 -23.84
N TYR A 1006 -22.69 29.69 -24.55
CA TYR A 1006 -22.65 31.07 -24.08
C TYR A 1006 -24.03 31.74 -24.12
N SER A 1007 -24.87 31.36 -25.09
CA SER A 1007 -26.23 31.90 -25.20
C SER A 1007 -27.24 31.22 -24.27
N ALA A 1008 -26.87 30.11 -23.60
CA ALA A 1008 -27.78 29.32 -22.76
C ALA A 1008 -28.19 30.06 -21.48
N ASP A 1009 -27.27 30.83 -20.89
CA ASP A 1009 -27.48 31.54 -19.65
C ASP A 1009 -27.01 32.98 -19.83
N ALA A 1010 -27.86 33.95 -19.49
CA ALA A 1010 -27.61 35.37 -19.78
C ALA A 1010 -26.40 35.97 -19.04
N TRP A 1011 -25.68 35.24 -18.18
CA TRP A 1011 -24.51 35.75 -17.44
C TRP A 1011 -23.17 35.32 -18.05
N ARG A 1012 -23.17 34.34 -18.96
CA ARG A 1012 -21.95 33.78 -19.53
C ARG A 1012 -21.29 34.73 -20.52
N GLY A 1013 -19.96 34.71 -20.58
CA GLY A 1013 -19.18 35.43 -21.58
C GLY A 1013 -19.13 36.95 -21.39
N ARG A 1014 -19.47 37.48 -20.21
CA ARG A 1014 -19.36 38.92 -19.91
C ARG A 1014 -18.32 39.22 -18.84
N TRP A 1015 -17.71 40.39 -18.93
CA TRP A 1015 -16.71 40.83 -17.94
C TRP A 1015 -17.31 41.09 -16.56
N ASP A 1016 -18.56 41.58 -16.51
CA ASP A 1016 -19.21 41.97 -15.25
C ASP A 1016 -19.78 40.78 -14.47
N THR A 1017 -20.24 39.73 -15.16
CA THR A 1017 -20.86 38.58 -14.52
C THR A 1017 -20.08 37.27 -14.61
N ASP A 1018 -19.28 37.05 -15.65
CA ASP A 1018 -18.44 35.84 -15.75
C ASP A 1018 -17.00 36.12 -15.25
N GLY A 1019 -16.57 37.39 -15.27
CA GLY A 1019 -15.24 37.83 -14.87
C GLY A 1019 -14.14 37.54 -15.91
N GLY A 1020 -14.47 36.73 -16.93
CA GLY A 1020 -13.56 36.31 -17.98
C GLY A 1020 -14.18 35.22 -18.84
N GLY A 1021 -13.44 34.74 -19.83
CA GLY A 1021 -13.87 33.63 -20.68
C GLY A 1021 -13.10 32.35 -20.38
N VAL A 1022 -12.35 31.83 -21.34
CA VAL A 1022 -11.74 30.48 -21.23
C VAL A 1022 -10.81 30.33 -20.02
N LEU A 1023 -10.09 31.39 -19.63
CA LEU A 1023 -9.18 31.31 -18.49
C LEU A 1023 -9.94 31.18 -17.16
N MET A 1024 -11.01 31.95 -17.02
CA MET A 1024 -11.82 32.01 -15.80
C MET A 1024 -12.69 30.76 -15.63
N THR A 1025 -13.28 30.28 -16.72
CA THR A 1025 -14.37 29.30 -16.66
C THR A 1025 -13.91 27.85 -16.88
N GLN A 1026 -12.90 27.62 -17.74
CA GLN A 1026 -12.35 26.29 -18.00
C GLN A 1026 -10.95 26.12 -17.41
N ALA A 1027 -10.00 26.97 -17.79
CA ALA A 1027 -8.57 26.75 -17.53
C ALA A 1027 -8.16 26.96 -16.07
N VAL A 1028 -9.01 27.54 -15.23
CA VAL A 1028 -8.73 27.82 -13.83
C VAL A 1028 -8.26 26.57 -13.05
N HIS A 1029 -8.77 25.38 -13.37
CA HIS A 1029 -8.28 24.14 -12.72
C HIS A 1029 -6.86 23.77 -13.14
N GLN A 1030 -6.50 24.01 -14.40
CA GLN A 1030 -5.15 23.73 -14.90
C GLN A 1030 -4.15 24.77 -14.43
N ILE A 1031 -4.58 26.03 -14.30
CA ILE A 1031 -3.78 27.10 -13.69
C ILE A 1031 -3.55 26.80 -12.21
N ASP A 1032 -4.56 26.31 -11.51
CA ASP A 1032 -4.45 25.84 -10.12
C ASP A 1032 -3.44 24.70 -9.96
N MET A 1033 -3.61 23.61 -10.72
CA MET A 1033 -2.65 22.49 -10.68
C MET A 1033 -1.24 22.93 -11.06
N LEU A 1034 -1.10 23.80 -12.07
CA LEU A 1034 0.19 24.33 -12.48
C LEU A 1034 0.85 25.14 -11.34
N ALA A 1035 0.11 26.02 -10.67
CA ALA A 1035 0.63 26.76 -9.51
C ALA A 1035 0.95 25.81 -8.34
N TRP A 1036 0.12 24.80 -8.11
CA TRP A 1036 0.33 23.80 -7.06
C TRP A 1036 1.60 22.98 -7.27
N PHE A 1037 1.94 22.67 -8.52
CA PHE A 1037 3.19 22.00 -8.86
C PHE A 1037 4.39 22.95 -8.86
N MET A 1038 4.27 24.11 -9.52
CA MET A 1038 5.41 25.01 -9.78
C MET A 1038 5.76 25.95 -8.61
N GLY A 1039 4.82 26.16 -7.68
CA GLY A 1039 4.96 27.03 -6.52
C GLY A 1039 4.41 28.44 -6.71
N GLU A 1040 4.95 29.40 -5.96
CA GLU A 1040 4.49 30.79 -5.96
C GLU A 1040 4.81 31.51 -7.28
N ALA A 1041 3.79 32.03 -7.98
CA ALA A 1041 3.96 32.83 -9.18
C ALA A 1041 4.40 34.27 -8.85
N VAL A 1042 5.44 34.75 -9.52
CA VAL A 1042 6.04 36.08 -9.26
C VAL A 1042 5.77 37.10 -10.37
N SER A 1043 5.66 36.67 -11.62
CA SER A 1043 5.35 37.58 -12.72
C SER A 1043 4.67 36.88 -13.89
N VAL A 1044 3.83 37.61 -14.60
CA VAL A 1044 3.03 37.09 -15.71
C VAL A 1044 3.11 38.02 -16.92
N SER A 1045 3.22 37.44 -18.11
CA SER A 1045 3.00 38.14 -19.37
C SER A 1045 2.08 37.31 -20.27
N GLY A 1046 1.06 37.92 -20.86
CA GLY A 1046 0.13 37.16 -21.70
C GLY A 1046 -0.78 38.00 -22.58
N PHE A 1047 -1.50 37.30 -23.45
CA PHE A 1047 -2.40 37.88 -24.43
C PHE A 1047 -3.72 37.10 -24.43
N ILE A 1048 -4.83 37.82 -24.51
CA ILE A 1048 -6.16 37.25 -24.69
C ILE A 1048 -6.78 37.72 -26.00
N ARG A 1049 -7.60 36.89 -26.64
CA ARG A 1049 -8.31 37.20 -27.88
C ARG A 1049 -9.68 36.53 -27.90
N THR A 1050 -10.57 37.11 -28.71
CA THR A 1050 -11.87 36.53 -29.03
C THR A 1050 -11.86 36.24 -30.53
N HIS A 1051 -11.82 34.97 -30.90
CA HIS A 1051 -11.66 34.54 -32.29
C HIS A 1051 -12.93 33.91 -32.87
N THR A 1052 -13.59 33.04 -32.11
CA THR A 1052 -14.68 32.18 -32.55
C THR A 1052 -16.03 32.69 -32.06
N HIS A 1053 -16.12 33.19 -30.83
CA HIS A 1053 -17.39 33.47 -30.15
C HIS A 1053 -17.71 34.96 -30.01
N GLY A 1054 -17.05 35.86 -30.75
CA GLY A 1054 -17.17 37.31 -30.58
C GLY A 1054 -18.59 37.89 -30.76
N ASP A 1055 -19.48 37.18 -31.44
CA ASP A 1055 -20.90 37.56 -31.55
C ASP A 1055 -21.74 37.15 -30.32
N HIS A 1056 -21.18 36.34 -29.43
CA HIS A 1056 -21.85 35.73 -28.27
C HIS A 1056 -21.20 36.05 -26.92
N ILE A 1057 -19.94 36.50 -26.90
CA ILE A 1057 -19.20 36.85 -25.68
C ILE A 1057 -18.49 38.20 -25.83
N GLU A 1058 -18.37 38.92 -24.73
CA GLU A 1058 -17.55 40.14 -24.57
C GLU A 1058 -16.12 39.81 -24.10
N THR A 1059 -15.92 38.62 -23.53
CA THR A 1059 -14.66 38.12 -22.95
C THR A 1059 -13.82 37.34 -23.97
N GLU A 1060 -12.75 36.69 -23.51
CA GLU A 1060 -11.83 35.92 -24.37
C GLU A 1060 -12.26 34.46 -24.55
N ASP A 1061 -12.18 33.95 -25.77
CA ASP A 1061 -12.30 32.50 -26.03
C ASP A 1061 -10.95 31.83 -26.23
N SER A 1062 -9.86 32.61 -26.25
CA SER A 1062 -8.51 32.15 -26.52
C SER A 1062 -7.48 32.98 -25.74
N ALA A 1063 -6.46 32.32 -25.19
CA ALA A 1063 -5.41 32.97 -24.42
C ALA A 1063 -4.05 32.25 -24.53
N SER A 1064 -2.97 33.02 -24.39
CA SER A 1064 -1.60 32.52 -24.28
C SER A 1064 -0.81 33.36 -23.28
N ALA A 1065 -0.11 32.72 -22.33
CA ALA A 1065 0.66 33.42 -21.31
C ALA A 1065 1.93 32.68 -20.90
N VAL A 1066 2.88 33.42 -20.34
CA VAL A 1066 4.10 32.94 -19.68
C VAL A 1066 4.08 33.41 -18.23
N ILE A 1067 4.33 32.50 -17.31
CA ILE A 1067 4.37 32.74 -15.86
C ILE A 1067 5.78 32.42 -15.37
N SER A 1068 6.34 33.28 -14.52
CA SER A 1068 7.57 32.99 -13.78
C SER A 1068 7.24 32.72 -12.32
N PHE A 1069 7.99 31.81 -11.69
CA PHE A 1069 7.79 31.37 -10.32
C PHE A 1069 8.98 31.73 -9.41
N ALA A 1070 8.75 31.83 -8.11
CA ALA A 1070 9.75 32.17 -7.10
C ALA A 1070 10.91 31.17 -7.05
N SER A 1071 10.66 29.92 -7.46
CA SER A 1071 11.66 28.86 -7.65
C SER A 1071 12.67 29.13 -8.78
N GLY A 1072 12.41 30.13 -9.62
CA GLY A 1072 13.13 30.40 -10.86
C GLY A 1072 12.61 29.62 -12.07
N GLY A 1073 11.59 28.77 -11.88
CA GLY A 1073 10.91 28.07 -12.98
C GLY A 1073 10.00 28.97 -13.79
N THR A 1074 9.68 28.55 -15.02
CA THR A 1074 8.74 29.26 -15.91
C THR A 1074 7.71 28.31 -16.48
N ALA A 1075 6.47 28.76 -16.68
CA ALA A 1075 5.45 27.96 -17.32
C ALA A 1075 4.72 28.71 -18.43
N THR A 1076 4.16 27.97 -19.38
CA THR A 1076 3.29 28.50 -20.43
C THR A 1076 1.85 28.04 -20.23
N VAL A 1077 0.89 28.92 -20.45
CA VAL A 1077 -0.54 28.60 -20.48
C VAL A 1077 -1.06 28.86 -21.88
N THR A 1078 -1.73 27.88 -22.48
CA THR A 1078 -2.48 28.02 -23.74
C THR A 1078 -3.90 27.54 -23.53
N ALA A 1079 -4.90 28.35 -23.85
CA ALA A 1079 -6.30 28.01 -23.63
C ALA A 1079 -7.17 28.44 -24.81
N THR A 1080 -8.12 27.61 -25.24
CA THR A 1080 -9.18 27.98 -26.19
C THR A 1080 -10.45 27.15 -26.01
N THR A 1081 -11.63 27.74 -26.24
CA THR A 1081 -12.89 27.00 -26.44
C THR A 1081 -13.30 26.87 -27.92
N GLY A 1082 -12.49 27.42 -28.82
CA GLY A 1082 -12.77 27.49 -30.25
C GLY A 1082 -12.32 26.27 -31.04
N ALA A 1083 -11.73 25.25 -30.41
CA ALA A 1083 -11.27 24.04 -31.08
C ALA A 1083 -12.48 23.19 -31.52
N ASN A 1084 -12.41 22.53 -32.68
CA ASN A 1084 -13.39 21.53 -33.08
C ASN A 1084 -12.67 20.31 -33.68
N HIS A 1085 -13.08 19.15 -33.17
CA HIS A 1085 -12.28 18.21 -32.37
C HIS A 1085 -11.41 18.86 -31.28
N ASN A 1086 -11.82 18.72 -30.01
CA ASN A 1086 -11.02 19.19 -28.88
C ASN A 1086 -9.91 18.19 -28.48
N LEU A 1087 -8.94 18.63 -27.68
CA LEU A 1087 -7.80 17.83 -27.20
C LEU A 1087 -7.75 17.74 -25.66
N GLY A 1088 -8.84 18.13 -24.98
CA GLY A 1088 -8.92 18.05 -23.53
C GLY A 1088 -8.02 19.05 -22.80
N ASN A 1089 -7.69 18.70 -21.56
CA ASN A 1089 -6.95 19.57 -20.64
C ASN A 1089 -5.69 18.87 -20.12
N ARG A 1090 -4.54 19.51 -20.26
CA ARG A 1090 -3.24 18.97 -19.86
C ARG A 1090 -2.49 19.92 -18.94
N VAL A 1091 -1.83 19.38 -17.93
CA VAL A 1091 -0.74 20.06 -17.21
C VAL A 1091 0.49 19.19 -17.27
N THR A 1092 1.62 19.75 -17.70
CA THR A 1092 2.92 19.10 -17.77
C THR A 1092 3.91 19.87 -16.91
N VAL A 1093 4.77 19.16 -16.19
CA VAL A 1093 5.85 19.70 -15.39
C VAL A 1093 7.14 19.02 -15.77
N ILE A 1094 8.20 19.80 -15.95
CA ILE A 1094 9.56 19.34 -16.15
C ILE A 1094 10.39 19.82 -14.96
N GLY A 1095 10.97 18.90 -14.20
CA GLY A 1095 11.78 19.25 -13.04
C GLY A 1095 13.28 19.16 -13.27
N ARG A 1096 14.06 19.54 -12.26
CA ARG A 1096 15.54 19.62 -12.32
C ARG A 1096 16.24 18.30 -12.63
N THR A 1097 15.57 17.17 -12.44
CA THR A 1097 16.12 15.87 -12.83
C THR A 1097 15.98 15.60 -14.33
N GLY A 1098 15.32 16.48 -15.09
CA GLY A 1098 14.95 16.24 -16.49
C GLY A 1098 13.65 15.45 -16.65
N ALA A 1099 13.06 14.98 -15.54
CA ALA A 1099 11.78 14.30 -15.52
C ALA A 1099 10.64 15.17 -16.05
N ILE A 1100 9.81 14.61 -16.92
CA ILE A 1100 8.59 15.22 -17.48
C ILE A 1100 7.42 14.43 -16.94
N ALA A 1101 6.50 15.06 -16.24
CA ALA A 1101 5.27 14.42 -15.81
C ALA A 1101 4.08 15.26 -16.25
N SER A 1102 3.12 14.64 -16.94
CA SER A 1102 1.89 15.27 -17.34
C SER A 1102 0.68 14.60 -16.71
N VAL A 1103 -0.40 15.36 -16.58
CA VAL A 1103 -1.74 14.85 -16.32
C VAL A 1103 -2.64 15.37 -17.42
N LEU A 1104 -3.28 14.46 -18.17
CA LEU A 1104 -4.20 14.76 -19.26
C LEU A 1104 -5.59 14.23 -18.94
N GLU A 1105 -6.57 15.12 -19.03
CA GLU A 1105 -8.00 14.84 -19.03
C GLU A 1105 -8.51 14.85 -20.47
N PHE A 1106 -8.77 13.66 -21.03
CA PHE A 1106 -9.35 13.51 -22.35
C PHE A 1106 -10.21 12.24 -22.46
N PRO A 1107 -11.48 12.35 -22.90
CA PRO A 1107 -12.23 13.59 -23.12
C PRO A 1107 -12.57 14.29 -21.80
N GLU A 1108 -12.96 15.57 -21.85
CA GLU A 1108 -13.27 16.36 -20.65
C GLU A 1108 -14.29 15.64 -19.75
N GLY A 1109 -14.09 15.67 -18.43
CA GLY A 1109 -14.96 14.99 -17.45
C GLY A 1109 -14.50 13.58 -17.05
N HIS A 1110 -13.41 13.07 -17.61
CA HIS A 1110 -12.81 11.80 -17.20
C HIS A 1110 -11.72 12.02 -16.14
N GLU A 1111 -11.35 10.95 -15.43
CA GLU A 1111 -10.17 10.97 -14.57
C GLU A 1111 -8.93 11.31 -15.39
N GLY A 1112 -8.11 12.23 -14.88
CA GLY A 1112 -6.85 12.58 -15.52
C GLY A 1112 -5.86 11.41 -15.47
N VAL A 1113 -5.15 11.18 -16.56
CA VAL A 1113 -4.12 10.13 -16.65
C VAL A 1113 -2.74 10.73 -16.85
N ASN A 1114 -1.70 10.07 -16.35
CA ASN A 1114 -0.34 10.46 -16.69
C ASN A 1114 0.01 9.96 -18.09
N GLU A 1115 -0.21 10.79 -19.12
CA GLU A 1115 0.09 10.43 -20.52
C GLU A 1115 1.60 10.47 -20.84
N ILE A 1116 2.33 11.35 -20.15
CA ILE A 1116 3.78 11.46 -20.21
C ILE A 1116 4.24 11.35 -18.77
N TRP A 1117 5.02 10.34 -18.49
CA TRP A 1117 5.68 10.18 -17.22
C TRP A 1117 7.10 9.74 -17.52
N THR A 1118 8.04 10.65 -17.45
CA THR A 1118 9.47 10.41 -17.59
C THR A 1118 10.19 10.74 -16.30
N VAL A 1119 9.47 10.71 -15.17
CA VAL A 1119 10.14 10.44 -13.89
C VAL A 1119 10.98 9.22 -14.19
N PRO A 1120 12.30 9.34 -13.97
CA PRO A 1120 13.21 8.35 -14.48
C PRO A 1120 12.64 6.95 -14.12
N GLY A 1121 12.84 5.91 -14.95
CA GLY A 1121 12.51 4.47 -14.73
C GLY A 1121 11.14 4.02 -14.22
N GLU A 1122 10.24 4.97 -14.03
CA GLU A 1122 8.82 4.75 -14.02
C GLU A 1122 8.29 5.12 -15.41
N VAL A 1123 9.19 5.23 -16.42
CA VAL A 1123 8.90 5.86 -17.71
C VAL A 1123 7.70 5.20 -18.37
N GLU A 1124 6.70 6.01 -18.63
CA GLU A 1124 5.40 5.59 -19.14
C GLU A 1124 4.89 6.64 -20.11
N PHE A 1125 4.48 6.17 -21.29
CA PHE A 1125 3.80 6.98 -22.28
C PHE A 1125 2.48 6.30 -22.61
N ARG A 1126 1.39 7.05 -22.51
CA ARG A 1126 0.06 6.61 -22.90
C ARG A 1126 -0.49 7.59 -23.93
N SER A 1127 -1.18 7.08 -24.94
CA SER A 1127 -1.95 7.93 -25.85
C SER A 1127 -3.43 7.74 -25.53
N PRO A 1128 -4.06 8.68 -24.81
CA PRO A 1128 -5.51 8.64 -24.56
C PRO A 1128 -6.33 9.08 -25.78
N TYR A 1129 -5.69 9.57 -26.84
CA TYR A 1129 -6.36 9.94 -28.09
C TYR A 1129 -6.68 8.71 -28.93
N SER A 1130 -7.94 8.58 -29.34
CA SER A 1130 -8.43 7.61 -30.33
C SER A 1130 -9.45 8.29 -31.26
N ALA A 1131 -9.51 7.82 -32.51
CA ALA A 1131 -10.49 8.32 -33.49
C ALA A 1131 -11.94 7.93 -33.17
N ASP A 1132 -12.14 6.94 -32.30
CA ASP A 1132 -13.46 6.40 -31.94
C ASP A 1132 -14.10 7.10 -30.73
N ILE A 1133 -13.37 8.01 -30.06
CA ILE A 1133 -13.84 8.72 -28.87
C ILE A 1133 -14.62 9.98 -29.29
N ASP A 1134 -15.83 10.15 -28.76
CA ASP A 1134 -16.53 11.43 -28.84
C ASP A 1134 -15.84 12.43 -27.91
N ALA A 1135 -14.98 13.27 -28.50
CA ALA A 1135 -14.23 14.26 -27.74
C ALA A 1135 -15.15 15.35 -27.17
N ASN A 1136 -16.20 15.75 -27.89
CA ASN A 1136 -16.97 16.97 -27.64
C ASN A 1136 -18.22 16.70 -26.79
N LEU A 1137 -18.01 16.14 -25.59
CA LEU A 1137 -19.10 15.82 -24.67
C LEU A 1137 -19.90 17.07 -24.24
N ASP A 1138 -21.20 16.88 -24.02
CA ASP A 1138 -22.04 17.92 -23.43
C ASP A 1138 -21.64 18.17 -21.97
N VAL A 1139 -21.71 19.43 -21.54
CA VAL A 1139 -21.28 19.87 -20.20
C VAL A 1139 -22.04 19.15 -19.08
N GLY A 1140 -23.29 18.74 -19.31
CA GLY A 1140 -24.03 17.92 -18.36
C GLY A 1140 -23.39 16.54 -18.13
N ALA A 1141 -22.93 15.90 -19.20
CA ALA A 1141 -22.24 14.60 -19.13
C ALA A 1141 -20.87 14.75 -18.46
N VAL A 1142 -20.12 15.82 -18.79
CA VAL A 1142 -18.84 16.17 -18.15
C VAL A 1142 -19.00 16.30 -16.64
N ASN A 1143 -19.99 17.09 -16.19
CA ASN A 1143 -20.20 17.31 -14.77
C ASN A 1143 -20.62 16.02 -14.05
N ALA A 1144 -21.49 15.21 -14.65
CA ALA A 1144 -21.95 13.96 -14.03
C ALA A 1144 -20.78 12.99 -13.74
N ALA A 1145 -19.83 12.88 -14.66
CA ALA A 1145 -18.70 11.95 -14.58
C ALA A 1145 -17.67 12.32 -13.49
N LEU A 1146 -17.64 13.56 -13.00
CA LEU A 1146 -16.67 14.03 -11.99
C LEU A 1146 -17.15 13.90 -10.53
N THR A 1147 -18.29 13.26 -10.29
CA THR A 1147 -18.93 13.23 -8.96
C THR A 1147 -18.04 12.56 -7.90
N ASP A 1148 -17.39 11.44 -8.24
CA ASP A 1148 -16.57 10.69 -7.27
C ASP A 1148 -15.39 11.51 -6.73
N PHE A 1149 -14.80 12.39 -7.55
CA PHE A 1149 -13.73 13.29 -7.11
C PHE A 1149 -14.25 14.49 -6.32
N HIS A 1150 -15.51 14.90 -6.53
CA HIS A 1150 -16.15 15.84 -5.59
C HIS A 1150 -16.28 15.18 -4.23
N THR A 1151 -16.69 13.92 -4.16
CA THR A 1151 -16.79 13.16 -2.89
C THR A 1151 -15.45 13.14 -2.14
N LEU A 1152 -14.33 12.90 -2.82
CA LEU A 1152 -13.00 12.92 -2.17
C LEU A 1152 -12.63 14.29 -1.58
N GLN A 1153 -12.89 15.38 -2.30
CA GLN A 1153 -12.60 16.72 -1.78
C GLN A 1153 -13.59 17.15 -0.69
N VAL A 1154 -14.87 16.79 -0.81
CA VAL A 1154 -15.89 17.05 0.21
C VAL A 1154 -15.55 16.30 1.50
N GLN A 1155 -15.06 15.06 1.41
CA GLN A 1155 -14.56 14.31 2.57
C GLN A 1155 -13.36 15.05 3.22
N ASP A 1156 -12.37 15.48 2.43
CA ASP A 1156 -11.24 16.24 2.96
C ASP A 1156 -11.67 17.52 3.68
N PHE A 1157 -12.64 18.24 3.11
CA PHE A 1157 -13.20 19.45 3.72
C PHE A 1157 -13.97 19.14 5.01
N ALA A 1158 -14.82 18.11 5.01
CA ALA A 1158 -15.55 17.65 6.20
C ALA A 1158 -14.57 17.28 7.33
N ASP A 1159 -13.54 16.51 7.00
CA ASP A 1159 -12.47 16.15 7.93
C ASP A 1159 -11.73 17.39 8.45
N ALA A 1160 -11.48 18.39 7.58
CA ALA A 1160 -10.82 19.64 7.95
C ALA A 1160 -11.64 20.44 8.97
N VAL A 1161 -12.95 20.53 8.75
CA VAL A 1161 -13.90 21.15 9.70
C VAL A 1161 -13.90 20.40 11.03
N LEU A 1162 -14.08 19.07 10.99
CA LEU A 1162 -14.18 18.25 12.21
C LEU A 1162 -12.88 18.20 13.02
N THR A 1163 -11.71 18.31 12.37
CA THR A 1163 -10.41 18.19 13.03
C THR A 1163 -9.68 19.51 13.25
N GLY A 1164 -10.19 20.62 12.70
CA GLY A 1164 -9.57 21.94 12.79
C GLY A 1164 -8.23 22.08 12.06
N ARG A 1165 -7.94 21.19 11.08
CA ARG A 1165 -6.81 21.35 10.16
C ARG A 1165 -7.21 22.21 8.96
N GLU A 1166 -6.24 22.72 8.21
CA GLU A 1166 -6.54 23.33 6.91
C GLU A 1166 -7.03 22.27 5.89
N PRO A 1167 -7.99 22.63 5.02
CA PRO A 1167 -8.37 21.77 3.89
C PRO A 1167 -7.22 21.70 2.87
N ALA A 1168 -7.17 20.63 2.08
CA ALA A 1168 -6.12 20.43 1.07
C ALA A 1168 -6.14 21.49 -0.05
N VAL A 1169 -7.25 22.22 -0.18
CA VAL A 1169 -7.40 23.37 -1.08
C VAL A 1169 -8.05 24.51 -0.32
N THR A 1170 -7.29 25.57 -0.10
CA THR A 1170 -7.72 26.73 0.69
C THR A 1170 -8.24 27.86 -0.20
N GLY A 1171 -8.93 28.84 0.40
CA GLY A 1171 -9.21 30.11 -0.29
C GLY A 1171 -7.96 30.82 -0.82
N ARG A 1172 -6.81 30.67 -0.16
CA ARG A 1172 -5.53 31.26 -0.59
C ARG A 1172 -4.97 30.60 -1.84
N ASP A 1173 -5.08 29.27 -1.96
CA ASP A 1173 -4.75 28.54 -3.19
C ASP A 1173 -5.56 29.08 -4.37
N ALA A 1174 -6.87 29.18 -4.18
CA ALA A 1174 -7.79 29.65 -5.22
C ALA A 1174 -7.54 31.11 -5.61
N ARG A 1175 -7.22 31.96 -4.63
CA ARG A 1175 -6.83 33.36 -4.85
C ARG A 1175 -5.54 33.47 -5.63
N ALA A 1176 -4.55 32.60 -5.40
CA ALA A 1176 -3.31 32.57 -6.18
C ALA A 1176 -3.61 32.24 -7.66
N SER A 1177 -4.46 31.26 -7.91
CA SER A 1177 -4.92 30.90 -9.26
C SER A 1177 -5.65 32.06 -9.95
N LEU A 1178 -6.55 32.75 -9.24
CA LEU A 1178 -7.25 33.93 -9.75
C LEU A 1178 -6.29 35.12 -10.02
N ALA A 1179 -5.28 35.33 -9.17
CA ALA A 1179 -4.30 36.38 -9.35
C ALA A 1179 -3.46 36.19 -10.62
N ILE A 1180 -3.12 34.94 -10.96
CA ILE A 1180 -2.48 34.61 -12.24
C ILE A 1180 -3.38 35.01 -13.41
N ILE A 1181 -4.66 34.64 -13.38
CA ILE A 1181 -5.63 34.96 -14.44
C ILE A 1181 -5.77 36.49 -14.60
N ALA A 1182 -5.99 37.21 -13.49
CA ALA A 1182 -6.11 38.66 -13.50
C ALA A 1182 -4.85 39.34 -14.05
N ALA A 1183 -3.67 38.80 -13.74
CA ALA A 1183 -2.40 39.30 -14.29
C ALA A 1183 -2.24 39.02 -15.79
N ILE A 1184 -2.78 37.91 -16.32
CA ILE A 1184 -2.84 37.67 -17.77
C ILE A 1184 -3.70 38.74 -18.46
N TYR A 1185 -4.88 39.04 -17.90
CA TYR A 1185 -5.76 40.08 -18.43
C TYR A 1185 -5.10 41.46 -18.39
N GLU A 1186 -4.50 41.83 -17.27
CA GLU A 1186 -3.81 43.10 -17.11
C GLU A 1186 -2.58 43.21 -18.04
N SER A 1187 -1.83 42.12 -18.21
CA SER A 1187 -0.71 42.07 -19.15
C SER A 1187 -1.17 42.28 -20.59
N SER A 1188 -2.25 41.61 -21.00
CA SER A 1188 -2.81 41.76 -22.35
C SER A 1188 -3.33 43.18 -22.60
N ARG A 1189 -3.93 43.80 -21.58
CA ARG A 1189 -4.47 45.17 -21.65
C ARG A 1189 -3.38 46.22 -21.74
N THR A 1190 -2.29 46.07 -20.99
CA THR A 1190 -1.22 47.07 -20.86
C THR A 1190 -0.03 46.84 -21.78
N GLY A 1191 0.13 45.62 -22.30
CA GLY A 1191 1.31 45.18 -23.04
C GLY A 1191 2.57 45.04 -22.16
N LYS A 1192 2.43 44.99 -20.84
CA LYS A 1192 3.55 44.92 -19.88
C LYS A 1192 3.55 43.59 -19.11
N VAL A 1193 4.71 43.20 -18.60
CA VAL A 1193 4.82 42.14 -17.58
C VAL A 1193 4.20 42.66 -16.29
N VAL A 1194 3.35 41.85 -15.65
CA VAL A 1194 2.70 42.14 -14.37
C VAL A 1194 3.47 41.43 -13.27
N ASP A 1195 3.87 42.17 -12.23
CA ASP A 1195 4.57 41.67 -11.04
C ASP A 1195 3.56 41.35 -9.93
N LEU A 1196 3.52 40.09 -9.50
CA LEU A 1196 2.61 39.59 -8.47
C LEU A 1196 3.15 39.80 -7.04
N THR A 1197 4.47 40.00 -6.88
CA THR A 1197 5.14 40.17 -5.56
C THR A 1197 4.86 41.51 -4.90
N SER A 1198 4.37 42.48 -5.68
CA SER A 1198 4.02 43.83 -5.20
C SER A 1198 2.66 43.91 -4.49
N THR A 1199 1.96 42.77 -4.35
CA THR A 1199 0.69 42.68 -3.61
C THR A 1199 1.00 42.40 -2.13
N PRO A 1200 0.48 43.17 -1.16
CA PRO A 1200 0.91 43.04 0.23
C PRO A 1200 0.55 41.67 0.80
N THR A 1201 1.58 40.88 1.12
CA THR A 1201 1.47 39.62 1.86
C THR A 1201 1.04 39.94 3.29
N LEU A 1202 -0.08 39.38 3.75
CA LEU A 1202 -0.50 39.45 5.15
C LEU A 1202 0.59 38.84 6.04
N ALA A 1203 0.99 39.62 7.05
CA ALA A 1203 2.20 39.42 7.84
C ALA A 1203 2.18 38.13 8.67
N THR A 1204 3.28 37.37 8.57
CA THR A 1204 3.71 36.36 9.54
C THR A 1204 3.84 36.97 10.93
N THR A 1205 3.19 36.33 11.92
CA THR A 1205 3.26 36.73 13.32
C THR A 1205 4.63 36.43 13.91
N ALA A 1206 5.13 37.40 14.67
CA ALA A 1206 6.48 37.47 15.22
C ALA A 1206 6.76 36.40 16.28
N LYS A 1207 7.78 35.58 16.06
CA LYS A 1207 8.72 35.07 17.09
C LYS A 1207 9.82 34.25 16.43
N GLU A 1208 10.93 34.90 16.11
CA GLU A 1208 12.28 34.30 16.11
C GLU A 1208 13.33 35.40 15.83
N GLN A 1209 13.53 36.24 16.85
CA GLN A 1209 14.83 36.83 17.13
C GLN A 1209 15.18 36.46 18.58
N LYS A 1210 15.87 35.32 18.73
CA LYS A 1210 16.92 35.14 19.75
C LYS A 1210 17.75 33.89 19.48
#